data_AF-A0A151P023-F1
#
_entry.id   AF-A0A151P023-F1
#
_cell.length_a   1.000
_cell.length_b   1.000
_cell.length_c   1.000
_cell.angle_alpha   90.00
_cell.angle_beta   90.00
_cell.angle_gamma   90.00
#
_symmetry.space_group_name_H-M   'P 1'
#
loop_
_entity.id
_entity.type
_entity.pdbx_description
1 polymer ?
#
loop_
_entity_poly.entity_id
_entity_poly.type
_entity_poly.pdbx_seq_one_letter_code
_entity_poly.pdbx_strand_id
1 'polypeptide(L)'
;MKEVIFWSPKEVTDWLMENAMPEYCEPLGSFTGQDLINLTKEDFKKPPLSRVSSDNGQRLLDMIETLKMEHHIEAHKNGHANGHLSVSMDVVTSENGFSSKIKLNRMPNGYRKEMIKIPMPEPERSQYPMEWGKTFLAFLYALCCFIFTTVTISVVHERVPPKEVQPPLPDAFFDHFNRVQWAFSICEINGMILVGLWLIQWLLLKYKSIISRRFFCIVGTLYLYRCITMYVTTLPVPGMHFNCSPKLFGDWESHMRRIMKLLAGGGLSITGSHNMCGDYLYSGHTVILTLTYLFIKEYSPRRLWWYHWICWTLSIVGMFCILLAHDHYTVDVVVAYYITTRLFWWYHTMANQHVLKEASQTNLLARVWWYKPFQYFEKNVQGIVPRSYHWPFPWPVLHLSRQAKYSRLNLELEVVPIMGKRDKTTFSCLEVILIVLLVLMTAVTVTLLVLHFVSDKSTSEINNVSTSTSSPGYNFTSTQHPSTVGSKNYLIGVGRADCTGPIAEIPLMGYASPDQLAGGILSRLYSRAFIVAEPDNSKRVVFVSADIGMVSQRLRLEVLSQLKSKYGDLYRQDNVVLSGTHTHSGPAGYFQFTLFLITSKGLIEPSLKAIVNGIVKSIDIAHQNMRKGRIFINKGLVENSQINRSPYSYLQNPPLEIRRYSSNTDKEMVMLKMVDVSGQELGFISWFAVHPVSMNNTNHLVNSDNMGYASYLFEQEKNKGLLPGEGSFVAAFASSNLGDVSPNTKGPHCINTGESCDNPQSYCPVGGAKMCMAVGPGTDMFDSTKIIGQNIYLKAKELYATASQEITGNLSSAHQWVNMSDVTVQFNATHTAKTCKPALGYSFAAGTIDGVGAFNFTQGAVEGDPFWDAVRDQLLGVPSNETKDCHKPKPILFNTGEMLLPYPWHPEIVDVQIITIGSVAILAVPGEFTTMSGRRLREAVKSEFESQGTHGMNVVIAGLCNIYTHYIATYEEYQVQRYEAASTIYGPHTLSAYIQLFRRLARAIAKHEVQDLPKGPEPPFFNVTNLTLLPTVLPDVAPLNKTFGDVLQEVKQHYRVGEVVEVTFVSANPRNWADDMTDHTFLTVEKYENVSRSWRVVHNDASWETRFYWSKGLRGHSNATIEWHIPNTTEPGVYQIQYFGYRKVKPPLKPSVFYPFKGTSSAFEILKL
;
A
#
# COMPACT_ATOMS: atom_id res chain seq x y z
N MET A 1 9.28 34.31 19.91
CA MET A 1 10.01 34.88 21.09
C MET A 1 9.40 36.25 21.37
N LYS A 2 10.16 37.31 21.70
CA LYS A 2 9.82 38.63 21.10
C LYS A 2 10.09 38.52 19.60
N GLU A 3 9.35 39.25 18.77
CA GLU A 3 9.72 39.40 17.35
C GLU A 3 11.15 39.98 17.25
N VAL A 4 11.94 39.49 16.29
CA VAL A 4 13.40 39.74 16.19
C VAL A 4 13.72 41.24 16.14
N ILE A 5 12.88 42.02 15.46
CA ILE A 5 12.98 43.49 15.36
C ILE A 5 12.97 44.24 16.71
N PHE A 6 12.52 43.61 17.81
CA PHE A 6 12.48 44.21 19.15
C PHE A 6 13.56 43.66 20.11
N TRP A 7 14.54 42.91 19.61
CA TRP A 7 15.64 42.42 20.45
C TRP A 7 16.63 43.53 20.78
N SER A 8 16.91 43.69 22.06
CA SER A 8 18.02 44.53 22.55
C SER A 8 19.38 43.91 22.19
N PRO A 9 20.50 44.67 22.21
CA PRO A 9 21.82 44.12 21.90
C PRO A 9 22.27 43.00 22.85
N LYS A 10 21.74 42.97 24.08
CA LYS A 10 21.93 41.82 24.96
C LYS A 10 21.22 40.57 24.41
N GLU A 11 19.97 40.68 23.99
CA GLU A 11 19.21 39.55 23.43
C GLU A 11 19.85 39.03 22.11
N VAL A 12 20.47 39.90 21.32
CA VAL A 12 21.31 39.51 20.17
C VAL A 12 22.57 38.77 20.61
N THR A 13 23.26 39.26 21.64
CA THR A 13 24.49 38.63 22.17
C THR A 13 24.19 37.26 22.79
N ASP A 14 23.12 37.16 23.58
CA ASP A 14 22.65 35.91 24.18
C ASP A 14 22.30 34.89 23.07
N TRP A 15 21.64 35.31 21.98
CA TRP A 15 21.35 34.44 20.82
C TRP A 15 22.60 33.96 20.06
N LEU A 16 23.60 34.83 19.84
CA LEU A 16 24.87 34.45 19.21
C LEU A 16 25.65 33.40 20.05
N MET A 17 25.57 33.49 21.38
CA MET A 17 26.14 32.51 22.29
C MET A 17 25.40 31.17 22.23
N GLU A 18 24.06 31.17 22.26
CA GLU A 18 23.24 29.95 22.16
C GLU A 18 23.46 29.20 20.83
N ASN A 19 23.76 29.92 19.74
CA ASN A 19 23.97 29.35 18.41
C ASN A 19 25.45 29.04 18.08
N ALA A 20 26.32 29.03 19.10
CA ALA A 20 27.75 28.73 18.97
C ALA A 20 28.47 29.61 17.93
N MET A 21 28.33 30.92 18.09
CA MET A 21 29.00 31.99 17.35
C MET A 21 29.61 33.08 18.27
N PRO A 22 30.33 32.72 19.36
CA PRO A 22 30.87 33.68 20.33
C PRO A 22 31.82 34.72 19.71
N GLU A 23 32.49 34.40 18.60
CA GLU A 23 33.41 35.28 17.87
C GLU A 23 32.73 36.55 17.33
N TYR A 24 31.41 36.54 17.13
CA TYR A 24 30.65 37.71 16.67
C TYR A 24 30.11 38.59 17.82
N CYS A 25 30.18 38.14 19.08
CA CYS A 25 29.58 38.83 20.22
C CYS A 25 30.25 40.18 20.56
N GLU A 26 31.57 40.32 20.39
CA GLU A 26 32.26 41.62 20.53
C GLU A 26 32.01 42.53 19.31
N PRO A 27 32.21 42.08 18.05
CA PRO A 27 31.90 42.87 16.85
C PRO A 27 30.45 43.37 16.72
N LEU A 28 29.47 42.61 17.21
CA LEU A 28 28.03 42.90 17.11
C LEU A 28 27.39 43.28 18.46
N GLY A 29 28.16 43.43 19.54
CA GLY A 29 27.61 43.66 20.90
C GLY A 29 26.79 44.95 21.11
N SER A 30 26.74 45.83 20.10
CA SER A 30 25.90 47.03 20.06
C SER A 30 24.68 46.93 19.13
N PHE A 31 24.56 45.88 18.32
CA PHE A 31 23.51 45.71 17.32
C PHE A 31 22.19 45.32 17.96
N THR A 32 21.09 46.00 17.62
CA THR A 32 19.73 45.51 17.91
C THR A 32 19.37 44.36 16.95
N GLY A 33 18.31 43.61 17.24
CA GLY A 33 17.84 42.57 16.32
C GLY A 33 17.40 43.11 14.95
N GLN A 34 17.00 44.39 14.87
CA GLN A 34 16.74 45.08 13.61
C GLN A 34 18.04 45.35 12.82
N ASP A 35 19.15 45.63 13.49
CA ASP A 35 20.46 45.80 12.85
C ASP A 35 21.03 44.44 12.41
N LEU A 36 20.87 43.41 13.26
CA LEU A 36 21.27 42.02 12.97
C LEU A 36 20.62 41.51 11.67
N ILE A 37 19.30 41.67 11.50
CA ILE A 37 18.64 41.25 10.25
C ILE A 37 19.00 42.14 9.05
N ASN A 38 19.49 43.36 9.26
CA ASN A 38 19.90 44.25 8.16
C ASN A 38 21.34 43.99 7.67
N LEU A 39 22.10 43.07 8.29
CA LEU A 39 23.43 42.68 7.81
C LEU A 39 23.39 42.11 6.38
N THR A 40 24.37 42.52 5.57
CA THR A 40 24.53 42.07 4.18
C THR A 40 25.92 41.49 3.93
N LYS A 41 26.09 40.79 2.80
CA LYS A 41 27.37 40.22 2.37
C LYS A 41 28.47 41.25 2.05
N GLU A 42 28.13 42.54 1.97
CA GLU A 42 29.10 43.63 1.82
C GLU A 42 29.66 44.13 3.16
N ASP A 43 29.00 43.84 4.28
CA ASP A 43 29.42 44.32 5.60
C ASP A 43 30.51 43.42 6.20
N PHE A 44 30.46 42.12 5.90
CA PHE A 44 31.54 41.17 6.18
C PHE A 44 32.81 41.41 5.34
N LYS A 45 32.82 42.37 4.40
CA LYS A 45 34.03 42.82 3.69
C LYS A 45 34.72 44.02 4.37
N LYS A 46 34.15 44.55 5.47
CA LYS A 46 34.65 45.70 6.21
C LYS A 46 35.03 45.31 7.65
N PRO A 47 36.06 45.91 8.26
CA PRO A 47 36.31 45.77 9.70
C PRO A 47 35.14 46.36 10.52
N PRO A 48 34.76 45.77 11.68
CA PRO A 48 35.41 44.63 12.32
C PRO A 48 35.10 43.27 11.69
N LEU A 49 33.92 43.09 11.08
CA LEU A 49 33.38 41.78 10.67
C LEU A 49 34.29 40.98 9.72
N SER A 50 35.00 41.66 8.81
CA SER A 50 35.96 41.05 7.89
C SER A 50 37.22 40.45 8.54
N ARG A 51 37.31 40.46 9.88
CA ARG A 51 38.41 39.86 10.66
C ARG A 51 37.94 38.74 11.58
N VAL A 52 36.63 38.44 11.60
CA VAL A 52 36.00 37.54 12.59
C VAL A 52 36.00 36.08 12.12
N SER A 53 35.76 35.83 10.84
CA SER A 53 35.68 34.49 10.26
C SER A 53 36.27 34.44 8.85
N SER A 54 36.80 33.27 8.47
CA SER A 54 37.36 32.98 7.15
C SER A 54 36.30 32.66 6.08
N ASP A 55 35.04 32.45 6.46
CA ASP A 55 33.92 32.16 5.54
C ASP A 55 33.27 33.43 4.93
N ASN A 56 33.78 34.62 5.25
CA ASN A 56 33.16 35.92 4.95
C ASN A 56 31.73 36.08 5.51
N GLY A 57 31.44 35.44 6.66
CA GLY A 57 30.17 35.58 7.37
C GLY A 57 29.00 34.77 6.80
N GLN A 58 29.24 33.86 5.85
CA GLN A 58 28.19 33.08 5.21
C GLN A 58 27.34 32.30 6.22
N ARG A 59 27.97 31.59 7.18
CA ARG A 59 27.28 30.80 8.21
C ARG A 59 26.36 31.67 9.09
N LEU A 60 26.75 32.90 9.39
CA LEU A 60 25.92 33.85 10.17
C LEU A 60 24.80 34.43 9.28
N LEU A 61 25.07 34.74 8.01
CA LEU A 61 24.05 35.20 7.06
C LEU A 61 22.94 34.15 6.86
N ASP A 62 23.29 32.87 6.71
CA ASP A 62 22.33 31.77 6.53
C ASP A 62 21.40 31.62 7.77
N MET A 63 21.94 31.83 8.98
CA MET A 63 21.15 31.83 10.22
C MET A 63 20.31 33.10 10.41
N ILE A 64 20.80 34.26 9.94
CA ILE A 64 20.00 35.49 9.87
C ILE A 64 18.87 35.36 8.84
N GLU A 65 19.07 34.65 7.72
CA GLU A 65 18.01 34.34 6.77
C GLU A 65 16.96 33.40 7.37
N THR A 66 17.39 32.43 8.18
CA THR A 66 16.47 31.61 8.99
C THR A 66 15.64 32.45 9.97
N LEU A 67 16.27 33.36 10.73
CA LEU A 67 15.57 34.31 11.62
C LEU A 67 14.57 35.21 10.86
N LYS A 68 14.94 35.67 9.66
CA LYS A 68 14.04 36.45 8.79
C LYS A 68 12.82 35.63 8.39
N MET A 69 13.00 34.37 8.00
CA MET A 69 11.88 33.49 7.64
C MET A 69 10.96 33.24 8.84
N GLU A 70 11.49 32.98 10.04
CA GLU A 70 10.68 32.85 11.26
C GLU A 70 9.88 34.13 11.56
N HIS A 71 10.52 35.29 11.51
CA HIS A 71 9.85 36.58 11.72
C HIS A 71 8.78 36.86 10.65
N HIS A 72 9.05 36.57 9.38
CA HIS A 72 8.07 36.70 8.31
C HIS A 72 6.90 35.72 8.45
N ILE A 73 7.11 34.50 8.95
CA ILE A 73 6.04 33.54 9.25
C ILE A 73 5.16 34.04 10.41
N GLU A 74 5.74 34.64 11.44
CA GLU A 74 5.01 35.23 12.56
C GLU A 74 4.24 36.50 12.12
N ALA A 75 4.85 37.33 11.26
CA ALA A 75 4.18 38.47 10.62
C ALA A 75 3.04 38.05 9.66
N HIS A 76 3.19 36.98 8.88
CA HIS A 76 2.14 36.48 7.99
C HIS A 76 0.94 35.86 8.74
N LYS A 77 1.15 35.27 9.93
CA LYS A 77 0.05 34.90 10.84
C LYS A 77 -0.77 36.12 11.27
N ASN A 78 -0.12 37.25 11.54
CA ASN A 78 -0.79 38.50 11.89
C ASN A 78 -1.40 39.20 10.65
N GLY A 79 -0.79 39.05 9.47
CA GLY A 79 -1.25 39.63 8.20
C GLY A 79 -2.51 39.00 7.62
N HIS A 80 -2.80 37.73 7.91
CA HIS A 80 -4.00 37.02 7.42
C HIS A 80 -5.34 37.56 7.96
N ALA A 81 -5.33 38.64 8.73
CA ALA A 81 -6.53 39.39 9.10
C ALA A 81 -7.00 40.41 8.02
N ASN A 82 -6.22 40.70 6.97
CA ASN A 82 -6.58 41.68 5.95
C ASN A 82 -6.31 41.21 4.50
N GLY A 83 -7.40 40.91 3.78
CA GLY A 83 -7.58 41.28 2.38
C GLY A 83 -6.75 40.57 1.30
N HIS A 84 -7.43 39.82 0.43
CA HIS A 84 -6.93 39.56 -0.92
C HIS A 84 -6.59 40.88 -1.64
N LEU A 85 -5.46 40.90 -2.35
CA LEU A 85 -5.34 41.70 -3.56
C LEU A 85 -4.84 40.78 -4.69
N SER A 86 -5.71 40.48 -5.63
CA SER A 86 -5.36 39.78 -6.86
C SER A 86 -4.61 40.73 -7.80
N VAL A 87 -3.50 40.28 -8.36
CA VAL A 87 -2.89 40.93 -9.53
C VAL A 87 -3.93 40.93 -10.66
N SER A 88 -4.28 42.11 -11.14
CA SER A 88 -5.12 42.29 -12.33
C SER A 88 -4.24 42.71 -13.49
N MET A 89 -4.38 42.00 -14.61
CA MET A 89 -3.59 42.21 -15.83
C MET A 89 -4.21 43.30 -16.71
N ASP A 90 -3.38 44.11 -17.37
CA ASP A 90 -3.84 45.22 -18.21
C ASP A 90 -4.71 44.75 -19.40
N VAL A 91 -5.94 45.26 -19.49
CA VAL A 91 -6.74 45.27 -20.72
C VAL A 91 -7.41 46.63 -20.85
N VAL A 92 -7.24 47.27 -22.00
CA VAL A 92 -7.70 48.64 -22.30
C VAL A 92 -9.15 48.62 -22.82
N THR A 93 -10.02 49.53 -22.35
CA THR A 93 -10.91 50.39 -23.21
C THR A 93 -11.89 51.31 -22.44
N SER A 94 -12.25 52.43 -23.09
CA SER A 94 -13.54 53.16 -23.01
C SER A 94 -13.99 53.88 -21.71
N GLU A 95 -13.50 55.12 -21.56
CA GLU A 95 -14.24 56.39 -21.35
C GLU A 95 -15.60 56.52 -20.61
N ASN A 96 -15.78 57.74 -20.05
CA ASN A 96 -17.02 58.45 -19.65
C ASN A 96 -17.70 58.02 -18.33
N GLY A 97 -18.12 58.94 -17.43
CA GLY A 97 -17.88 60.40 -17.41
C GLY A 97 -18.70 61.15 -16.33
N PHE A 98 -18.20 62.32 -15.87
CA PHE A 98 -18.81 63.32 -14.96
C PHE A 98 -19.12 62.87 -13.48
N SER A 99 -18.55 63.50 -12.43
CA SER A 99 -18.77 64.86 -11.86
C SER A 99 -19.91 64.88 -10.81
N SER A 100 -19.86 65.55 -9.65
CA SER A 100 -19.17 66.83 -9.35
C SER A 100 -18.98 67.15 -7.84
N LYS A 101 -17.93 67.94 -7.50
CA LYS A 101 -17.91 69.10 -6.53
C LYS A 101 -18.24 68.89 -5.01
N ILE A 102 -17.69 69.63 -4.01
CA ILE A 102 -16.49 70.51 -3.86
C ILE A 102 -16.21 70.83 -2.34
N LYS A 103 -14.93 71.01 -1.93
CA LYS A 103 -14.32 71.75 -0.77
C LYS A 103 -14.88 71.59 0.69
N LEU A 104 -14.07 71.24 1.71
CA LEU A 104 -13.11 72.06 2.55
C LEU A 104 -13.83 72.93 3.63
N ASN A 105 -13.40 73.10 4.91
CA ASN A 105 -12.05 73.03 5.53
C ASN A 105 -12.06 72.92 7.10
N ARG A 106 -10.87 72.68 7.71
CA ARG A 106 -10.44 72.77 9.15
C ARG A 106 -10.66 71.58 10.12
N MET A 107 -9.83 71.61 11.18
CA MET A 107 -9.41 70.55 12.16
C MET A 107 -9.78 70.98 13.62
N PRO A 108 -9.48 70.23 14.73
CA PRO A 108 -8.70 68.98 14.89
C PRO A 108 -9.31 67.88 15.81
N ASN A 109 -8.53 66.80 16.00
CA ASN A 109 -8.58 65.78 17.07
C ASN A 109 -9.93 65.10 17.41
N GLY A 110 -10.06 63.84 16.97
CA GLY A 110 -10.98 62.87 17.57
C GLY A 110 -11.42 61.77 16.61
N TYR A 111 -10.74 60.61 16.62
CA TYR A 111 -11.17 59.42 15.85
C TYR A 111 -12.37 58.72 16.50
N ARG A 112 -13.49 59.44 16.60
CA ARG A 112 -14.80 58.90 16.94
C ARG A 112 -15.34 58.17 15.70
N LYS A 113 -14.97 56.89 15.54
CA LYS A 113 -15.41 56.07 14.41
C LYS A 113 -16.90 55.73 14.55
N GLU A 114 -17.76 56.64 14.10
CA GLU A 114 -19.18 56.34 13.93
C GLU A 114 -19.34 55.14 12.99
N MET A 115 -20.07 54.13 13.45
CA MET A 115 -20.28 52.93 12.67
C MET A 115 -21.32 53.22 11.59
N ILE A 116 -20.86 53.52 10.38
CA ILE A 116 -21.66 53.29 9.17
C ILE A 116 -22.08 51.82 9.23
N LYS A 117 -23.37 51.58 9.47
CA LYS A 117 -23.97 50.25 9.35
C LYS A 117 -23.98 49.87 7.88
N ILE A 118 -22.87 49.31 7.41
CA ILE A 118 -22.92 48.37 6.30
C ILE A 118 -23.81 47.21 6.78
N PRO A 119 -24.95 46.93 6.14
CA PRO A 119 -25.65 45.68 6.38
C PRO A 119 -24.78 44.59 5.76
N MET A 120 -23.91 43.98 6.57
CA MET A 120 -23.39 42.67 6.23
C MET A 120 -24.62 41.77 6.01
N PRO A 121 -24.64 40.90 4.99
CA PRO A 121 -25.54 39.77 5.02
C PRO A 121 -25.30 39.06 6.36
N GLU A 122 -26.35 38.89 7.18
CA GLU A 122 -26.23 37.91 8.26
C GLU A 122 -25.89 36.58 7.58
N PRO A 123 -24.79 35.90 7.97
CA PRO A 123 -24.52 34.57 7.42
C PRO A 123 -25.74 33.72 7.75
N GLU A 124 -26.44 33.22 6.72
CA GLU A 124 -27.77 32.60 6.87
C GLU A 124 -27.74 31.65 8.06
N ARG A 125 -28.49 32.02 9.11
CA ARG A 125 -28.25 31.55 10.47
C ARG A 125 -28.76 30.11 10.59
N SER A 126 -27.99 29.18 10.03
CA SER A 126 -28.40 27.86 9.53
C SER A 126 -29.40 27.21 10.48
N GLN A 127 -30.69 27.35 10.11
CA GLN A 127 -31.77 27.34 11.08
C GLN A 127 -32.22 25.90 11.32
N TYR A 128 -31.33 25.08 11.88
CA TYR A 128 -31.51 23.67 12.21
C TYR A 128 -32.93 23.41 12.74
N PRO A 129 -33.84 22.87 11.90
CA PRO A 129 -35.25 22.91 12.21
C PRO A 129 -35.55 22.00 13.40
N MET A 130 -36.38 22.47 14.33
CA MET A 130 -36.83 21.66 15.47
C MET A 130 -37.93 20.69 15.03
N GLU A 131 -37.54 19.70 14.23
CA GLU A 131 -38.39 18.69 13.60
C GLU A 131 -38.91 17.63 14.61
N TRP A 132 -39.62 18.08 15.64
CA TRP A 132 -40.14 17.21 16.70
C TRP A 132 -40.99 16.05 16.17
N GLY A 133 -41.67 16.20 15.03
CA GLY A 133 -42.38 15.09 14.36
C GLY A 133 -41.44 13.95 13.91
N LYS A 134 -40.24 14.25 13.39
CA LYS A 134 -39.22 13.23 13.08
C LYS A 134 -38.61 12.63 14.35
N THR A 135 -38.44 13.43 15.40
CA THR A 135 -37.99 12.95 16.72
C THR A 135 -39.00 11.99 17.34
N PHE A 136 -40.31 12.30 17.23
CA PHE A 136 -41.40 11.43 17.68
C PHE A 136 -41.46 10.12 16.89
N LEU A 137 -41.27 10.16 15.56
CA LEU A 137 -41.19 8.95 14.74
C LEU A 137 -39.97 8.06 15.11
N ALA A 138 -38.81 8.68 15.38
CA ALA A 138 -37.64 7.94 15.86
C ALA A 138 -37.85 7.34 17.27
N PHE A 139 -38.53 8.08 18.16
CA PHE A 139 -38.94 7.58 19.47
C PHE A 139 -39.92 6.40 19.35
N LEU A 140 -40.92 6.49 18.48
CA LEU A 140 -41.87 5.39 18.22
C LEU A 140 -41.16 4.15 17.68
N TYR A 141 -40.21 4.30 16.76
CA TYR A 141 -39.35 3.21 16.30
C TYR A 141 -38.57 2.56 17.45
N ALA A 142 -37.92 3.35 18.30
CA ALA A 142 -37.20 2.83 19.47
C ALA A 142 -38.13 2.11 20.47
N LEU A 143 -39.33 2.65 20.71
CA LEU A 143 -40.35 2.06 21.57
C LEU A 143 -40.89 0.74 21.01
N CYS A 144 -41.16 0.66 19.70
CA CYS A 144 -41.55 -0.58 19.03
C CYS A 144 -40.44 -1.63 19.12
N CYS A 145 -39.18 -1.27 18.89
CA CYS A 145 -38.04 -2.19 19.07
C CYS A 145 -37.90 -2.66 20.52
N PHE A 146 -38.08 -1.77 21.50
CA PHE A 146 -38.03 -2.13 22.93
C PHE A 146 -39.13 -3.11 23.32
N ILE A 147 -40.39 -2.85 22.92
CA ILE A 147 -41.52 -3.76 23.14
C ILE A 147 -41.25 -5.12 22.46
N PHE A 148 -40.73 -5.10 21.24
CA PHE A 148 -40.34 -6.33 20.52
C PHE A 148 -39.20 -7.08 21.23
N THR A 149 -38.25 -6.39 21.87
CA THR A 149 -37.22 -7.02 22.73
C THR A 149 -37.85 -7.71 23.93
N THR A 150 -38.78 -7.05 24.63
CA THR A 150 -39.48 -7.64 25.79
C THR A 150 -40.30 -8.88 25.42
N VAL A 151 -41.00 -8.86 24.27
CA VAL A 151 -41.69 -10.03 23.72
C VAL A 151 -40.68 -11.13 23.36
N THR A 152 -39.56 -10.78 22.72
CA THR A 152 -38.51 -11.73 22.33
C THR A 152 -37.88 -12.42 23.54
N ILE A 153 -37.59 -11.69 24.62
CA ILE A 153 -37.08 -12.27 25.89
C ILE A 153 -38.08 -13.30 26.46
N SER A 154 -39.39 -13.00 26.42
CA SER A 154 -40.43 -13.95 26.85
C SER A 154 -40.47 -15.22 25.99
N VAL A 155 -40.35 -15.09 24.66
CA VAL A 155 -40.32 -16.23 23.72
C VAL A 155 -39.04 -17.06 23.87
N VAL A 156 -37.89 -16.41 24.05
CA VAL A 156 -36.59 -17.07 24.25
C VAL A 156 -36.58 -17.83 25.58
N HIS A 157 -37.15 -17.28 26.65
CA HIS A 157 -37.24 -17.93 27.95
C HIS A 157 -37.99 -19.27 27.91
N GLU A 158 -39.08 -19.38 27.16
CA GLU A 158 -39.78 -20.67 26.97
C GLU A 158 -38.95 -21.68 26.16
N ARG A 159 -38.01 -21.22 25.32
CA ARG A 159 -37.14 -22.08 24.49
C ARG A 159 -35.88 -22.57 25.22
N VAL A 160 -35.33 -21.79 26.16
CA VAL A 160 -34.12 -22.17 26.93
C VAL A 160 -34.35 -23.48 27.71
N PRO A 161 -33.47 -24.50 27.58
CA PRO A 161 -33.61 -25.76 28.33
C PRO A 161 -33.30 -25.57 29.83
N PRO A 162 -33.76 -26.49 30.71
CA PRO A 162 -33.38 -26.46 32.13
C PRO A 162 -31.86 -26.57 32.30
N LYS A 163 -31.31 -25.84 33.28
CA LYS A 163 -29.87 -25.83 33.62
C LYS A 163 -29.34 -27.19 34.10
N GLU A 164 -30.27 -28.04 34.54
CA GLU A 164 -30.06 -29.43 34.94
C GLU A 164 -29.85 -30.37 33.73
N VAL A 165 -30.26 -29.94 32.53
CA VAL A 165 -30.14 -30.70 31.26
C VAL A 165 -28.98 -30.15 30.41
N GLN A 166 -28.75 -28.84 30.45
CA GLN A 166 -27.64 -28.20 29.75
C GLN A 166 -26.89 -27.24 30.70
N PRO A 167 -25.68 -27.58 31.16
CA PRO A 167 -24.90 -26.72 32.06
C PRO A 167 -24.39 -25.44 31.35
N PRO A 168 -23.87 -24.46 32.11
CA PRO A 168 -23.22 -23.28 31.55
C PRO A 168 -22.10 -23.63 30.56
N LEU A 169 -21.89 -22.78 29.57
CA LEU A 169 -20.74 -22.90 28.65
C LEU A 169 -19.44 -22.44 29.36
N PRO A 170 -18.28 -23.01 28.99
CA PRO A 170 -16.99 -22.52 29.48
C PRO A 170 -16.76 -21.08 28.99
N ASP A 171 -16.32 -20.21 29.90
CA ASP A 171 -16.07 -18.80 29.63
C ASP A 171 -14.78 -18.36 30.32
N ALA A 172 -13.83 -17.86 29.53
CA ALA A 172 -12.49 -17.54 29.99
C ALA A 172 -12.43 -16.51 31.12
N PHE A 173 -13.48 -15.70 31.36
CA PHE A 173 -13.54 -14.83 32.53
C PHE A 173 -13.97 -15.58 33.78
N PHE A 174 -14.97 -16.47 33.67
CA PHE A 174 -15.45 -17.29 34.79
C PHE A 174 -14.39 -18.31 35.25
N ASP A 175 -13.50 -18.72 34.35
CA ASP A 175 -12.34 -19.58 34.68
C ASP A 175 -11.29 -18.85 35.55
N HIS A 176 -11.26 -17.51 35.56
CA HIS A 176 -10.25 -16.69 36.24
C HIS A 176 -10.79 -15.88 37.43
N PHE A 177 -12.10 -15.63 37.50
CA PHE A 177 -12.73 -14.84 38.55
C PHE A 177 -13.91 -15.58 39.19
N ASN A 178 -14.04 -15.46 40.51
CA ASN A 178 -15.16 -16.02 41.26
C ASN A 178 -16.33 -15.05 41.32
N ARG A 179 -17.56 -15.61 41.35
CA ARG A 179 -18.81 -14.84 41.35
C ARG A 179 -18.97 -13.91 42.56
N VAL A 180 -19.18 -12.62 42.28
CA VAL A 180 -19.46 -11.57 43.27
C VAL A 180 -20.94 -11.20 43.23
N GLN A 181 -21.71 -11.67 44.22
CA GLN A 181 -23.18 -11.59 44.20
C GLN A 181 -23.77 -10.17 44.14
N TRP A 182 -23.06 -9.16 44.67
CA TRP A 182 -23.50 -7.76 44.69
C TRP A 182 -23.12 -6.98 43.42
N ALA A 183 -22.28 -7.53 42.54
CA ALA A 183 -21.73 -6.80 41.41
C ALA A 183 -22.82 -6.34 40.42
N PHE A 184 -23.85 -7.15 40.16
CA PHE A 184 -24.92 -6.80 39.22
C PHE A 184 -25.68 -5.53 39.63
N SER A 185 -25.98 -5.39 40.92
CA SER A 185 -26.62 -4.19 41.49
C SER A 185 -25.78 -2.93 41.27
N ILE A 186 -24.45 -3.03 41.36
CA ILE A 186 -23.54 -1.91 41.06
C ILE A 186 -23.53 -1.56 39.56
N CYS A 187 -23.67 -2.54 38.67
CA CYS A 187 -23.89 -2.27 37.25
C CYS A 187 -25.19 -1.49 37.01
N GLU A 188 -26.32 -1.92 37.56
CA GLU A 188 -27.60 -1.22 37.38
C GLU A 188 -27.57 0.21 37.97
N ILE A 189 -26.95 0.40 39.14
CA ILE A 189 -26.75 1.72 39.74
C ILE A 189 -25.89 2.62 38.83
N ASN A 190 -24.76 2.12 38.32
CA ASN A 190 -23.91 2.88 37.38
C ASN A 190 -24.66 3.22 36.07
N GLY A 191 -25.51 2.30 35.57
CA GLY A 191 -26.37 2.53 34.43
C GLY A 191 -27.40 3.64 34.66
N MET A 192 -28.12 3.60 35.78
CA MET A 192 -29.08 4.64 36.17
C MET A 192 -28.40 6.01 36.34
N ILE A 193 -27.20 6.05 36.95
CA ILE A 193 -26.41 7.29 37.10
C ILE A 193 -26.04 7.86 35.73
N LEU A 194 -25.50 7.04 34.81
CA LEU A 194 -25.13 7.49 33.46
C LEU A 194 -26.32 7.99 32.66
N VAL A 195 -27.46 7.28 32.71
CA VAL A 195 -28.70 7.71 32.02
C VAL A 195 -29.23 9.01 32.63
N GLY A 196 -29.20 9.17 33.95
CA GLY A 196 -29.56 10.43 34.62
C GLY A 196 -28.68 11.60 34.20
N LEU A 197 -27.35 11.42 34.20
CA LEU A 197 -26.39 12.43 33.76
C LEU A 197 -26.60 12.81 32.28
N TRP A 198 -26.89 11.83 31.41
CA TRP A 198 -27.21 12.08 30.00
C TRP A 198 -28.52 12.85 29.82
N LEU A 199 -29.58 12.51 30.54
CA LEU A 199 -30.86 13.24 30.49
C LEU A 199 -30.69 14.70 30.95
N ILE A 200 -29.88 14.94 31.99
CA ILE A 200 -29.57 16.29 32.49
C ILE A 200 -28.76 17.08 31.45
N GLN A 201 -27.71 16.49 30.86
CA GLN A 201 -26.96 17.09 29.76
C GLN A 201 -27.89 17.42 28.57
N TRP A 202 -28.77 16.49 28.20
CA TRP A 202 -29.72 16.66 27.10
C TRP A 202 -30.74 17.78 27.34
N LEU A 203 -31.28 17.90 28.56
CA LEU A 203 -32.15 19.01 28.96
C LEU A 203 -31.48 20.38 28.88
N LEU A 204 -30.15 20.43 28.82
CA LEU A 204 -29.35 21.66 28.73
C LEU A 204 -28.84 21.95 27.32
N LEU A 205 -28.99 21.05 26.34
CA LEU A 205 -28.59 21.27 24.94
C LEU A 205 -29.55 22.19 24.18
N LYS A 206 -29.05 22.98 23.22
CA LYS A 206 -29.86 23.85 22.35
C LYS A 206 -30.64 23.06 21.28
N TYR A 207 -30.00 22.07 20.66
CA TYR A 207 -30.55 21.30 19.52
C TYR A 207 -31.20 19.95 19.92
N LYS A 208 -32.00 19.96 21.00
CA LYS A 208 -32.56 18.76 21.66
C LYS A 208 -33.19 17.75 20.71
N SER A 209 -34.07 18.21 19.82
CA SER A 209 -34.84 17.38 18.88
C SER A 209 -33.95 16.54 17.95
N ILE A 210 -32.88 17.12 17.39
CA ILE A 210 -31.95 16.43 16.50
C ILE A 210 -31.16 15.37 17.28
N ILE A 211 -30.68 15.73 18.47
CA ILE A 211 -29.83 14.85 19.30
C ILE A 211 -30.64 13.67 19.84
N SER A 212 -31.89 13.90 20.30
CA SER A 212 -32.85 12.83 20.62
C SER A 212 -33.12 11.90 19.45
N ARG A 213 -33.31 12.44 18.24
CA ARG A 213 -33.59 11.66 17.04
C ARG A 213 -32.43 10.72 16.69
N ARG A 214 -31.19 11.20 16.80
CA ARG A 214 -29.97 10.37 16.66
C ARG A 214 -29.91 9.28 17.73
N PHE A 215 -30.15 9.63 19.00
CA PHE A 215 -30.17 8.69 20.11
C PHE A 215 -31.19 7.56 19.89
N PHE A 216 -32.46 7.90 19.66
CA PHE A 216 -33.52 6.90 19.45
C PHE A 216 -33.30 6.05 18.18
N CYS A 217 -32.79 6.61 17.08
CA CYS A 217 -32.50 5.83 15.88
C CYS A 217 -31.39 4.79 16.11
N ILE A 218 -30.33 5.15 16.85
CA ILE A 218 -29.25 4.21 17.20
C ILE A 218 -29.73 3.19 18.23
N VAL A 219 -30.41 3.60 19.31
CA VAL A 219 -30.99 2.70 20.33
C VAL A 219 -31.91 1.66 19.69
N GLY A 220 -32.92 2.09 18.92
CA GLY A 220 -33.88 1.17 18.30
C GLY A 220 -33.23 0.16 17.36
N THR A 221 -32.13 0.55 16.70
CA THR A 221 -31.38 -0.33 15.78
C THR A 221 -30.53 -1.36 16.54
N LEU A 222 -29.91 -0.98 17.66
CA LEU A 222 -29.17 -1.93 18.53
C LEU A 222 -30.12 -2.93 19.20
N TYR A 223 -31.27 -2.46 19.69
CA TYR A 223 -32.29 -3.34 20.28
C TYR A 223 -32.93 -4.26 19.23
N LEU A 224 -33.09 -3.82 17.97
CA LEU A 224 -33.51 -4.71 16.88
C LEU A 224 -32.49 -5.81 16.59
N TYR A 225 -31.19 -5.49 16.54
CA TYR A 225 -30.15 -6.52 16.37
C TYR A 225 -30.14 -7.51 17.54
N ARG A 226 -30.30 -7.03 18.78
CA ARG A 226 -30.47 -7.85 19.98
C ARG A 226 -31.64 -8.83 19.87
N CYS A 227 -32.80 -8.39 19.38
CA CYS A 227 -33.94 -9.30 19.15
C CYS A 227 -33.56 -10.44 18.19
N ILE A 228 -32.84 -10.12 17.11
CA ILE A 228 -32.43 -11.12 16.11
C ILE A 228 -31.42 -12.11 16.72
N THR A 229 -30.38 -11.65 17.43
CA THR A 229 -29.37 -12.55 18.00
C THR A 229 -29.95 -13.48 19.07
N MET A 230 -30.73 -12.96 20.02
CA MET A 230 -31.35 -13.77 21.07
C MET A 230 -32.34 -14.80 20.50
N TYR A 231 -33.12 -14.45 19.46
CA TYR A 231 -34.09 -15.36 18.86
C TYR A 231 -33.45 -16.47 18.02
N VAL A 232 -32.37 -16.16 17.30
CA VAL A 232 -31.64 -17.11 16.45
C VAL A 232 -30.81 -18.08 17.29
N THR A 233 -30.14 -17.60 18.34
CA THR A 233 -29.24 -18.41 19.17
C THR A 233 -29.55 -18.23 20.66
N THR A 234 -30.28 -19.18 21.23
CA THR A 234 -30.60 -19.23 22.67
C THR A 234 -29.49 -19.98 23.43
N LEU A 235 -28.70 -19.27 24.25
CA LEU A 235 -27.62 -19.87 25.04
C LEU A 235 -28.14 -20.44 26.39
N PRO A 236 -27.50 -21.49 26.95
CA PRO A 236 -27.80 -21.96 28.30
C PRO A 236 -27.40 -20.92 29.36
N VAL A 237 -28.01 -21.03 30.53
CA VAL A 237 -27.84 -20.08 31.65
C VAL A 237 -26.38 -20.02 32.11
N PRO A 238 -25.77 -18.83 32.31
CA PRO A 238 -24.33 -18.69 32.61
C PRO A 238 -23.91 -19.12 34.02
N GLY A 239 -24.84 -19.45 34.91
CA GLY A 239 -24.52 -19.97 36.24
C GLY A 239 -25.69 -20.69 36.92
N MET A 240 -25.35 -21.64 37.80
CA MET A 240 -26.37 -22.48 38.46
C MET A 240 -27.21 -21.72 39.51
N HIS A 241 -26.79 -20.52 39.90
CA HIS A 241 -27.44 -19.65 40.89
C HIS A 241 -28.75 -18.99 40.42
N PHE A 242 -29.07 -19.04 39.12
CA PHE A 242 -30.27 -18.42 38.58
C PHE A 242 -31.56 -19.14 38.99
N ASN A 243 -32.53 -18.35 39.48
CA ASN A 243 -33.89 -18.78 39.79
C ASN A 243 -34.86 -18.29 38.70
N CYS A 244 -34.91 -19.01 37.59
CA CYS A 244 -35.81 -18.74 36.48
C CYS A 244 -37.28 -18.97 36.91
N SER A 245 -38.21 -18.11 36.49
CA SER A 245 -39.65 -18.37 36.67
C SER A 245 -40.09 -19.65 35.93
N PRO A 246 -41.20 -20.30 36.35
CA PRO A 246 -41.77 -21.42 35.63
C PRO A 246 -42.16 -21.07 34.18
N LYS A 247 -42.09 -22.08 33.32
CA LYS A 247 -42.52 -22.04 31.93
C LYS A 247 -44.05 -22.01 31.81
N LEU A 248 -44.55 -21.14 30.93
CA LEU A 248 -45.97 -20.93 30.69
C LEU A 248 -46.37 -21.59 29.37
N PHE A 249 -46.74 -22.87 29.44
CA PHE A 249 -47.10 -23.72 28.30
C PHE A 249 -48.44 -23.31 27.65
N GLY A 250 -48.45 -22.20 26.91
CA GLY A 250 -49.56 -21.79 26.04
C GLY A 250 -50.57 -20.80 26.62
N ASP A 251 -50.46 -20.42 27.91
CA ASP A 251 -51.32 -19.38 28.51
C ASP A 251 -50.92 -17.97 28.03
N TRP A 252 -51.59 -17.51 26.98
CA TRP A 252 -51.41 -16.17 26.39
C TRP A 252 -51.69 -15.02 27.36
N GLU A 253 -52.65 -15.17 28.28
CA GLU A 253 -53.04 -14.11 29.20
C GLU A 253 -51.95 -13.89 30.26
N SER A 254 -51.38 -14.97 30.79
CA SER A 254 -50.26 -14.90 31.72
C SER A 254 -48.92 -14.55 31.05
N HIS A 255 -48.72 -14.92 29.77
CA HIS A 255 -47.63 -14.37 28.95
C HIS A 255 -47.73 -12.85 28.85
N MET A 256 -48.91 -12.31 28.50
CA MET A 256 -49.12 -10.87 28.38
C MET A 256 -48.95 -10.13 29.71
N ARG A 257 -49.45 -10.69 30.84
CA ARG A 257 -49.16 -10.16 32.18
C ARG A 257 -47.65 -10.09 32.47
N ARG A 258 -46.89 -11.11 32.09
CA ARG A 258 -45.42 -11.19 32.29
C ARG A 258 -44.67 -10.17 31.44
N ILE A 259 -45.06 -10.01 30.18
CA ILE A 259 -44.54 -8.99 29.24
C ILE A 259 -44.81 -7.58 29.78
N MET A 260 -46.02 -7.28 30.23
CA MET A 260 -46.38 -5.99 30.81
C MET A 260 -45.62 -5.68 32.11
N LYS A 261 -45.39 -6.68 32.98
CA LYS A 261 -44.57 -6.51 34.19
C LYS A 261 -43.10 -6.17 33.84
N LEU A 262 -42.54 -6.80 32.82
CA LEU A 262 -41.15 -6.55 32.39
C LEU A 262 -41.00 -5.14 31.76
N LEU A 263 -41.99 -4.71 30.96
CA LEU A 263 -42.06 -3.35 30.42
C LEU A 263 -42.15 -2.30 31.53
N ALA A 264 -43.02 -2.50 32.52
CA ALA A 264 -43.19 -1.58 33.65
C ALA A 264 -41.93 -1.48 34.54
N GLY A 265 -41.14 -2.56 34.66
CA GLY A 265 -39.85 -2.57 35.35
C GLY A 265 -38.67 -2.01 34.53
N GLY A 266 -38.88 -1.59 33.28
CA GLY A 266 -37.83 -1.07 32.41
C GLY A 266 -36.72 -2.06 32.05
N GLY A 267 -36.87 -3.35 32.38
CA GLY A 267 -35.85 -4.38 32.24
C GLY A 267 -34.84 -4.50 33.40
N LEU A 268 -34.95 -3.67 34.46
CA LEU A 268 -34.00 -3.68 35.59
C LEU A 268 -34.37 -4.71 36.65
N SER A 269 -33.40 -5.53 37.09
CA SER A 269 -33.59 -6.56 38.12
C SER A 269 -33.87 -5.98 39.51
N ILE A 270 -33.34 -4.78 39.84
CA ILE A 270 -33.62 -4.04 41.07
C ILE A 270 -35.13 -3.82 41.29
N THR A 271 -35.95 -3.85 40.23
CA THR A 271 -37.42 -3.72 40.33
C THR A 271 -38.17 -4.99 40.75
N GLY A 272 -37.49 -6.12 40.98
CA GLY A 272 -38.13 -7.40 41.32
C GLY A 272 -39.01 -7.96 40.18
N SER A 273 -38.73 -7.57 38.94
CA SER A 273 -39.48 -7.97 37.74
C SER A 273 -38.78 -9.01 36.86
N HIS A 274 -37.45 -9.11 36.93
CA HIS A 274 -36.63 -9.73 35.89
C HIS A 274 -36.21 -11.20 36.15
N ASN A 275 -37.16 -12.07 36.51
CA ASN A 275 -36.91 -13.52 36.64
C ASN A 275 -37.01 -14.27 35.28
N MET A 276 -36.62 -13.59 34.19
CA MET A 276 -36.49 -14.15 32.84
C MET A 276 -35.07 -14.71 32.65
N CYS A 277 -34.95 -15.90 32.09
CA CYS A 277 -33.65 -16.50 31.72
C CYS A 277 -33.58 -16.70 30.20
N GLY A 278 -32.44 -16.39 29.59
CA GLY A 278 -32.17 -16.56 28.15
C GLY A 278 -31.62 -15.33 27.42
N ASP A 279 -31.55 -14.19 28.11
CA ASP A 279 -31.00 -12.93 27.60
C ASP A 279 -29.46 -12.90 27.80
N TYR A 280 -28.77 -13.82 27.12
CA TYR A 280 -27.34 -14.09 27.31
C TYR A 280 -26.50 -13.94 26.02
N LEU A 281 -27.05 -13.29 25.00
CA LEU A 281 -26.36 -13.00 23.73
C LEU A 281 -26.82 -11.67 23.14
N TYR A 282 -25.95 -10.65 23.27
CA TYR A 282 -26.13 -9.22 23.01
C TYR A 282 -26.73 -8.44 24.22
N SER A 283 -25.93 -8.19 25.26
CA SER A 283 -26.38 -7.61 26.54
C SER A 283 -26.81 -6.15 26.44
N GLY A 284 -28.06 -5.88 26.83
CA GLY A 284 -28.65 -4.54 26.86
C GLY A 284 -28.04 -3.61 27.89
N HIS A 285 -27.55 -4.16 29.02
CA HIS A 285 -26.84 -3.38 30.04
C HIS A 285 -25.55 -2.78 29.47
N THR A 286 -24.74 -3.60 28.77
CA THR A 286 -23.55 -3.14 28.05
C THR A 286 -23.88 -2.11 26.96
N VAL A 287 -24.96 -2.33 26.18
CA VAL A 287 -25.45 -1.36 25.18
C VAL A 287 -25.73 0.01 25.80
N ILE A 288 -26.53 0.05 26.88
CA ILE A 288 -26.92 1.32 27.51
C ILE A 288 -25.71 2.01 28.16
N LEU A 289 -24.88 1.30 28.93
CA LEU A 289 -23.67 1.86 29.54
C LEU A 289 -22.76 2.54 28.48
N THR A 290 -22.42 1.78 27.42
CA THR A 290 -21.48 2.26 26.39
C THR A 290 -22.08 3.35 25.51
N LEU A 291 -23.33 3.20 25.05
CA LEU A 291 -23.97 4.19 24.19
C LEU A 291 -24.19 5.52 24.92
N THR A 292 -24.62 5.47 26.17
CA THR A 292 -24.85 6.67 26.97
C THR A 292 -23.55 7.42 27.24
N TYR A 293 -22.45 6.72 27.55
CA TYR A 293 -21.11 7.33 27.62
C TYR A 293 -20.69 8.01 26.31
N LEU A 294 -20.87 7.34 25.16
CA LEU A 294 -20.50 7.87 23.85
C LEU A 294 -21.29 9.14 23.50
N PHE A 295 -22.60 9.16 23.79
CA PHE A 295 -23.45 10.34 23.60
C PHE A 295 -23.10 11.49 24.56
N ILE A 296 -22.82 11.20 25.84
CA ILE A 296 -22.30 12.19 26.81
C ILE A 296 -21.04 12.86 26.24
N LYS A 297 -20.04 12.06 25.85
CA LYS A 297 -18.73 12.52 25.34
C LYS A 297 -18.83 13.34 24.04
N GLU A 298 -19.68 12.92 23.11
CA GLU A 298 -19.83 13.62 21.83
C GLU A 298 -20.64 14.91 21.95
N TYR A 299 -21.60 15.01 22.85
CA TYR A 299 -22.44 16.19 22.99
C TYR A 299 -22.10 17.09 24.19
N SER A 300 -20.87 17.02 24.71
CA SER A 300 -20.36 17.91 25.77
C SER A 300 -19.03 18.60 25.38
N PRO A 301 -18.61 19.69 26.06
CA PRO A 301 -17.41 20.45 25.69
C PRO A 301 -16.12 19.70 26.06
N ARG A 302 -15.07 19.81 25.23
CA ARG A 302 -13.75 19.19 25.51
C ARG A 302 -13.07 19.72 26.80
N ARG A 303 -13.51 20.88 27.33
CA ARG A 303 -13.08 21.43 28.63
C ARG A 303 -13.54 20.57 29.82
N LEU A 304 -14.63 19.81 29.68
CA LEU A 304 -15.19 18.93 30.72
C LEU A 304 -14.51 17.55 30.78
N TRP A 305 -13.17 17.52 30.65
CA TRP A 305 -12.40 16.28 30.60
C TRP A 305 -12.60 15.40 31.86
N TRP A 306 -12.66 15.99 33.05
CA TRP A 306 -12.93 15.28 34.31
C TRP A 306 -14.30 14.57 34.31
N TYR A 307 -15.33 15.20 33.74
CA TYR A 307 -16.67 14.63 33.60
C TYR A 307 -16.67 13.46 32.59
N HIS A 308 -15.90 13.59 31.49
CA HIS A 308 -15.71 12.50 30.53
C HIS A 308 -14.99 11.30 31.16
N TRP A 309 -13.96 11.54 31.98
CA TRP A 309 -13.25 10.48 32.70
C TRP A 309 -14.15 9.75 33.69
N ILE A 310 -14.94 10.46 34.49
CA ILE A 310 -15.80 9.80 35.49
C ILE A 310 -16.96 9.05 34.82
N CYS A 311 -17.55 9.60 33.74
CA CYS A 311 -18.55 8.86 32.96
C CYS A 311 -17.94 7.63 32.24
N TRP A 312 -16.68 7.70 31.82
CA TRP A 312 -15.95 6.55 31.27
C TRP A 312 -15.73 5.48 32.35
N THR A 313 -15.22 5.86 33.51
CA THR A 313 -14.99 4.94 34.64
C THR A 313 -16.28 4.27 35.09
N LEU A 314 -17.40 4.99 35.21
CA LEU A 314 -18.71 4.40 35.52
C LEU A 314 -19.14 3.36 34.47
N SER A 315 -18.90 3.62 33.17
CA SER A 315 -19.21 2.65 32.10
C SER A 315 -18.30 1.43 32.12
N ILE A 316 -17.00 1.59 32.40
CA ILE A 316 -16.03 0.48 32.47
C ILE A 316 -16.30 -0.38 33.71
N VAL A 317 -16.47 0.24 34.88
CA VAL A 317 -16.81 -0.48 36.12
C VAL A 317 -18.16 -1.19 35.98
N GLY A 318 -19.16 -0.55 35.38
CA GLY A 318 -20.44 -1.21 35.06
C GLY A 318 -20.26 -2.49 34.22
N MET A 319 -19.50 -2.43 33.13
CA MET A 319 -19.24 -3.60 32.27
C MET A 319 -18.44 -4.70 32.98
N PHE A 320 -17.46 -4.35 33.83
CA PHE A 320 -16.70 -5.32 34.61
C PHE A 320 -17.57 -5.99 35.70
N CYS A 321 -18.46 -5.22 36.33
CA CYS A 321 -19.44 -5.71 37.29
C CYS A 321 -20.47 -6.68 36.68
N ILE A 322 -20.82 -6.54 35.40
CA ILE A 322 -21.65 -7.53 34.68
C ILE A 322 -20.98 -8.91 34.68
N LEU A 323 -19.68 -8.96 34.36
CA LEU A 323 -18.92 -10.21 34.28
C LEU A 323 -18.68 -10.82 35.66
N LEU A 324 -18.29 -10.00 36.65
CA LEU A 324 -18.12 -10.44 38.04
C LEU A 324 -19.41 -11.00 38.67
N ALA A 325 -20.59 -10.63 38.18
CA ALA A 325 -21.85 -11.20 38.65
C ALA A 325 -22.10 -12.63 38.13
N HIS A 326 -21.39 -13.06 37.07
CA HIS A 326 -21.63 -14.28 36.30
C HIS A 326 -23.07 -14.35 35.73
N ASP A 327 -23.67 -13.19 35.48
CA ASP A 327 -25.06 -13.06 35.03
C ASP A 327 -25.19 -12.86 33.50
N HIS A 328 -24.10 -12.51 32.81
CA HIS A 328 -23.92 -12.54 31.36
C HIS A 328 -22.53 -13.11 31.01
N TYR A 329 -22.39 -13.79 29.87
CA TYR A 329 -21.10 -14.31 29.38
C TYR A 329 -20.15 -13.18 28.90
N THR A 330 -18.85 -13.46 28.78
CA THR A 330 -17.86 -12.52 28.23
C THR A 330 -18.13 -12.19 26.77
N VAL A 331 -18.51 -13.18 25.96
CA VAL A 331 -18.91 -12.96 24.56
C VAL A 331 -20.08 -11.99 24.45
N ASP A 332 -20.98 -12.01 25.44
CA ASP A 332 -22.18 -11.19 25.49
C ASP A 332 -21.84 -9.68 25.59
N VAL A 333 -20.93 -9.36 26.52
CA VAL A 333 -20.40 -8.00 26.74
C VAL A 333 -19.53 -7.56 25.56
N VAL A 334 -18.65 -8.42 25.04
CA VAL A 334 -17.75 -8.08 23.92
C VAL A 334 -18.53 -7.77 22.63
N VAL A 335 -19.53 -8.59 22.28
CA VAL A 335 -20.37 -8.37 21.09
C VAL A 335 -21.20 -7.09 21.24
N ALA A 336 -21.81 -6.86 22.40
CA ALA A 336 -22.57 -5.64 22.67
C ALA A 336 -21.70 -4.37 22.59
N TYR A 337 -20.48 -4.39 23.15
CA TYR A 337 -19.51 -3.30 23.05
C TYR A 337 -19.11 -3.01 21.60
N TYR A 338 -18.75 -4.06 20.84
CA TYR A 338 -18.28 -3.92 19.46
C TYR A 338 -19.37 -3.35 18.55
N ILE A 339 -20.59 -3.90 18.57
CA ILE A 339 -21.64 -3.46 17.65
C ILE A 339 -22.12 -2.04 18.03
N THR A 340 -22.22 -1.72 19.32
CA THR A 340 -22.61 -0.38 19.79
C THR A 340 -21.61 0.70 19.37
N THR A 341 -20.31 0.46 19.56
CA THR A 341 -19.26 1.41 19.16
C THR A 341 -19.19 1.61 17.64
N ARG A 342 -19.24 0.52 16.86
CA ARG A 342 -19.21 0.59 15.38
C ARG A 342 -20.43 1.30 14.81
N LEU A 343 -21.64 0.99 15.28
CA LEU A 343 -22.86 1.66 14.81
C LEU A 343 -22.86 3.14 15.18
N PHE A 344 -22.42 3.49 16.40
CA PHE A 344 -22.31 4.88 16.84
C PHE A 344 -21.36 5.68 15.93
N TRP A 345 -20.17 5.16 15.62
CA TRP A 345 -19.22 5.84 14.74
C TRP A 345 -19.71 5.93 13.30
N TRP A 346 -20.22 4.84 12.71
CA TRP A 346 -20.75 4.88 11.34
C TRP A 346 -21.91 5.87 11.19
N TYR A 347 -22.85 5.90 12.14
CA TYR A 347 -23.92 6.89 12.15
C TYR A 347 -23.34 8.30 12.19
N HIS A 348 -22.46 8.62 13.15
CA HIS A 348 -21.98 10.00 13.33
C HIS A 348 -21.04 10.47 12.20
N THR A 349 -20.20 9.60 11.64
CA THR A 349 -19.38 9.91 10.46
C THR A 349 -20.26 10.28 9.26
N MET A 350 -21.30 9.48 8.96
CA MET A 350 -22.25 9.84 7.90
C MET A 350 -23.09 11.07 8.24
N ALA A 351 -23.48 11.24 9.51
CA ALA A 351 -24.32 12.35 9.95
C ALA A 351 -23.59 13.69 9.97
N ASN A 352 -22.26 13.69 9.95
CA ASN A 352 -21.41 14.88 9.98
C ASN A 352 -20.83 15.25 8.60
N GLN A 353 -20.55 14.27 7.73
CA GLN A 353 -20.00 14.50 6.38
C GLN A 353 -21.09 14.54 5.29
N HIS A 354 -21.22 15.66 4.57
CA HIS A 354 -22.32 15.86 3.59
C HIS A 354 -22.35 14.77 2.51
N VAL A 355 -21.19 14.49 1.90
CA VAL A 355 -21.04 13.51 0.81
C VAL A 355 -21.55 12.10 1.17
N LEU A 356 -21.57 11.73 2.46
CA LEU A 356 -22.03 10.42 2.91
C LEU A 356 -23.55 10.33 3.14
N LYS A 357 -24.28 11.45 3.08
CA LYS A 357 -25.75 11.51 3.16
C LYS A 357 -26.44 11.24 1.81
N GLU A 358 -25.64 11.12 0.75
CA GLU A 358 -26.07 10.81 -0.61
C GLU A 358 -25.56 9.42 -1.04
N ALA A 359 -26.38 8.73 -1.82
CA ALA A 359 -26.08 7.37 -2.28
C ALA A 359 -25.31 7.40 -3.60
N SER A 360 -23.97 7.45 -3.51
CA SER A 360 -23.07 7.33 -4.66
C SER A 360 -22.50 5.91 -4.80
N GLN A 361 -21.88 5.58 -5.94
CA GLN A 361 -21.13 4.32 -6.08
C GLN A 361 -19.90 4.24 -5.17
N THR A 362 -19.31 5.39 -4.82
CA THR A 362 -18.16 5.52 -3.90
C THR A 362 -18.56 5.39 -2.42
N ASN A 363 -19.81 5.69 -2.06
CA ASN A 363 -20.30 5.60 -0.69
C ASN A 363 -20.74 4.16 -0.35
N LEU A 364 -19.78 3.30 0.01
CA LEU A 364 -20.05 1.92 0.42
C LEU A 364 -20.99 1.81 1.64
N LEU A 365 -21.01 2.83 2.52
CA LEU A 365 -21.91 2.86 3.67
C LEU A 365 -23.38 3.05 3.27
N ALA A 366 -23.68 3.57 2.07
CA ALA A 366 -25.05 3.65 1.54
C ALA A 366 -25.73 2.28 1.32
N ARG A 367 -24.97 1.17 1.47
CA ARG A 367 -25.45 -0.20 1.32
C ARG A 367 -26.03 -0.81 2.61
N VAL A 368 -25.92 -0.15 3.77
CA VAL A 368 -26.53 -0.66 5.01
C VAL A 368 -28.05 -0.51 4.99
N TRP A 369 -28.79 -1.50 5.48
CA TRP A 369 -30.26 -1.53 5.38
C TRP A 369 -30.95 -0.32 6.04
N TRP A 370 -30.38 0.17 7.14
CA TRP A 370 -30.87 1.34 7.88
C TRP A 370 -30.49 2.69 7.25
N TYR A 371 -29.79 2.70 6.11
CA TYR A 371 -29.37 3.92 5.42
C TYR A 371 -30.55 4.78 4.95
N LYS A 372 -31.68 4.18 4.55
CA LYS A 372 -32.87 4.93 4.12
C LYS A 372 -33.60 5.63 5.29
N PRO A 373 -33.87 4.97 6.43
CA PRO A 373 -34.25 5.66 7.67
C PRO A 373 -33.28 6.77 8.08
N PHE A 374 -31.96 6.51 8.05
CA PHE A 374 -30.93 7.50 8.35
C PHE A 374 -31.02 8.72 7.42
N GLN A 375 -31.14 8.51 6.10
CA GLN A 375 -31.24 9.56 5.09
C GLN A 375 -32.49 10.43 5.31
N TYR A 376 -33.63 9.83 5.72
CA TYR A 376 -34.83 10.58 6.09
C TYR A 376 -34.65 11.44 7.35
N PHE A 377 -34.03 10.88 8.40
CA PHE A 377 -33.82 11.59 9.65
C PHE A 377 -32.79 12.73 9.51
N GLU A 378 -31.66 12.52 8.85
CA GLU A 378 -30.59 13.54 8.73
C GLU A 378 -30.75 14.50 7.53
N LYS A 379 -31.74 14.31 6.63
CA LYS A 379 -31.94 15.13 5.41
C LYS A 379 -31.80 16.64 5.62
N ASN A 380 -32.34 17.14 6.73
CA ASN A 380 -32.44 18.57 7.02
C ASN A 380 -31.40 19.05 8.07
N VAL A 381 -30.29 18.30 8.21
CA VAL A 381 -29.15 18.64 9.09
C VAL A 381 -27.89 18.76 8.23
N GLN A 382 -27.43 19.98 7.98
CA GLN A 382 -26.18 20.23 7.25
C GLN A 382 -25.00 20.24 8.24
N GLY A 383 -23.91 19.54 7.92
CA GLY A 383 -22.69 19.54 8.73
C GLY A 383 -22.83 18.97 10.16
N ILE A 384 -22.00 19.51 11.07
CA ILE A 384 -21.84 19.10 12.47
C ILE A 384 -22.74 19.95 13.38
N VAL A 385 -23.55 19.29 14.21
CA VAL A 385 -24.44 19.96 15.18
C VAL A 385 -23.62 20.70 16.27
N PRO A 386 -23.76 22.03 16.44
CA PRO A 386 -22.95 22.77 17.41
C PRO A 386 -23.25 22.41 18.87
N ARG A 387 -22.19 22.21 19.67
CA ARG A 387 -22.24 21.85 21.11
C ARG A 387 -22.61 23.06 21.99
N SER A 388 -23.81 23.60 21.77
CA SER A 388 -24.35 24.81 22.42
C SER A 388 -25.47 24.48 23.41
N TYR A 389 -25.58 25.27 24.49
CA TYR A 389 -26.46 25.00 25.63
C TYR A 389 -27.47 26.13 25.85
N HIS A 390 -28.60 25.81 26.47
CA HIS A 390 -29.65 26.75 26.86
C HIS A 390 -30.36 26.26 28.12
N TRP A 391 -30.63 27.18 29.05
CA TRP A 391 -31.26 26.86 30.33
C TRP A 391 -32.78 26.69 30.16
N PRO A 392 -33.40 25.58 30.63
CA PRO A 392 -34.79 25.25 30.29
C PRO A 392 -35.87 25.98 31.12
N PHE A 393 -35.52 26.71 32.19
CA PHE A 393 -36.50 27.33 33.09
C PHE A 393 -36.37 28.86 33.15
N PRO A 394 -37.43 29.65 32.89
CA PRO A 394 -37.43 31.07 33.20
C PRO A 394 -37.55 31.25 34.72
N TRP A 395 -36.60 31.98 35.33
CA TRP A 395 -36.66 32.36 36.74
C TRP A 395 -36.50 33.89 36.90
N PRO A 396 -37.19 34.52 37.86
CA PRO A 396 -37.17 35.97 38.02
C PRO A 396 -35.84 36.44 38.62
N VAL A 397 -35.27 37.51 38.05
CA VAL A 397 -34.02 38.10 38.54
C VAL A 397 -34.30 38.95 39.79
N LEU A 398 -33.92 38.42 40.96
CA LEU A 398 -33.92 39.17 42.21
C LEU A 398 -32.78 40.20 42.20
N HIS A 399 -33.13 41.48 42.19
CA HIS A 399 -32.19 42.59 42.20
C HIS A 399 -31.52 42.71 43.59
N LEU A 400 -30.20 42.55 43.66
CA LEU A 400 -29.39 43.05 44.77
C LEU A 400 -28.47 44.17 44.26
N SER A 401 -28.39 45.28 44.99
CA SER A 401 -27.93 46.56 44.45
C SER A 401 -26.49 46.93 44.83
N ARG A 402 -25.67 47.20 43.81
CA ARG A 402 -24.71 48.31 43.87
C ARG A 402 -24.40 48.83 42.45
N GLN A 403 -24.17 50.13 42.34
CA GLN A 403 -24.22 50.84 41.06
C GLN A 403 -22.90 50.84 40.31
N ALA A 404 -22.94 50.43 39.04
CA ALA A 404 -22.07 50.94 37.98
C ALA A 404 -22.88 50.92 36.67
N LYS A 405 -22.92 52.04 35.92
CA LYS A 405 -23.64 52.10 34.64
C LYS A 405 -22.76 51.48 33.54
N TYR A 406 -23.22 50.40 32.92
CA TYR A 406 -22.85 50.02 31.56
C TYR A 406 -24.09 49.69 30.74
N SER A 407 -24.05 50.04 29.46
CA SER A 407 -25.11 49.79 28.49
C SER A 407 -25.20 48.30 28.11
N ARG A 408 -26.36 47.88 27.59
CA ARG A 408 -26.61 46.48 27.15
C ARG A 408 -25.50 45.98 26.22
N LEU A 409 -24.80 44.94 26.65
CA LEU A 409 -24.02 44.05 25.78
C LEU A 409 -24.61 42.64 25.93
N ASN A 410 -24.95 41.98 24.81
CA ASN A 410 -25.39 40.59 24.84
C ASN A 410 -24.16 39.69 24.96
N LEU A 411 -24.13 38.80 25.96
CA LEU A 411 -23.13 37.72 26.02
C LEU A 411 -23.60 36.53 25.17
N GLU A 412 -23.26 36.52 23.87
CA GLU A 412 -23.06 35.25 23.16
C GLU A 412 -21.58 34.87 23.32
N LEU A 413 -21.32 33.77 24.03
CA LEU A 413 -19.98 33.36 24.46
C LEU A 413 -19.43 32.28 23.51
N GLU A 414 -18.99 32.69 22.33
CA GLU A 414 -18.26 31.81 21.42
C GLU A 414 -16.83 31.57 21.91
N VAL A 415 -16.47 30.29 22.12
CA VAL A 415 -15.14 29.89 22.60
C VAL A 415 -14.29 29.46 21.41
N VAL A 416 -13.62 30.43 20.79
CA VAL A 416 -12.51 30.17 19.85
C VAL A 416 -11.24 29.84 20.67
N PRO A 417 -10.53 28.73 20.40
CA PRO A 417 -9.34 28.36 21.14
C PRO A 417 -8.11 29.15 20.64
N ILE A 418 -7.76 30.23 21.33
CA ILE A 418 -6.46 30.89 21.21
C ILE A 418 -5.62 30.53 22.44
N MET A 419 -4.44 29.95 22.24
CA MET A 419 -3.46 29.77 23.33
C MET A 419 -2.76 31.10 23.60
N GLY A 420 -2.71 31.58 24.84
CA GLY A 420 -1.91 32.78 25.12
C GLY A 420 -2.11 33.59 26.41
N LYS A 421 -2.96 33.20 27.38
CA LYS A 421 -2.95 33.84 28.72
C LYS A 421 -3.56 32.98 29.84
N ARG A 422 -2.99 33.08 31.03
CA ARG A 422 -3.53 32.52 32.30
C ARG A 422 -4.46 33.54 32.94
N ASP A 423 -5.73 33.54 32.54
CA ASP A 423 -6.78 34.28 33.23
C ASP A 423 -7.57 33.38 34.20
N LYS A 424 -8.06 34.01 35.28
CA LYS A 424 -8.61 33.30 36.45
C LYS A 424 -9.89 32.55 36.09
N THR A 425 -9.96 31.27 36.46
CA THR A 425 -11.09 30.38 36.14
C THR A 425 -12.36 30.75 36.91
N THR A 426 -13.24 31.50 36.27
CA THR A 426 -14.66 31.46 36.59
C THR A 426 -15.29 30.22 35.95
N PHE A 427 -16.10 29.49 36.72
CA PHE A 427 -16.89 28.38 36.21
C PHE A 427 -18.20 28.91 35.60
N SER A 428 -18.60 28.35 34.47
CA SER A 428 -19.95 28.56 33.94
C SER A 428 -20.99 27.90 34.87
N CYS A 429 -22.20 28.44 34.91
CA CYS A 429 -23.30 27.88 35.70
C CYS A 429 -23.58 26.39 35.37
N LEU A 430 -23.43 26.01 34.09
CA LEU A 430 -23.46 24.61 33.64
C LEU A 430 -22.38 23.75 34.30
N GLU A 431 -21.16 24.28 34.42
CA GLU A 431 -20.03 23.55 35.02
C GLU A 431 -20.24 23.38 36.53
N VAL A 432 -20.71 24.43 37.22
CA VAL A 432 -21.04 24.35 38.66
C VAL A 432 -22.14 23.31 38.92
N ILE A 433 -23.22 23.30 38.12
CA ILE A 433 -24.33 22.35 38.28
C ILE A 433 -23.86 20.91 38.04
N LEU A 434 -23.06 20.66 37.00
CA LEU A 434 -22.51 19.32 36.74
C LEU A 434 -21.52 18.89 37.82
N ILE A 435 -20.69 19.78 38.37
CA ILE A 435 -19.79 19.47 39.50
C ILE A 435 -20.60 19.10 40.75
N VAL A 436 -21.59 19.91 41.13
CA VAL A 436 -22.38 19.70 42.36
C VAL A 436 -23.17 18.38 42.29
N LEU A 437 -23.82 18.11 41.15
CA LEU A 437 -24.55 16.85 40.96
C LEU A 437 -23.62 15.63 40.94
N LEU A 438 -22.46 15.74 40.29
CA LEU A 438 -21.46 14.67 40.30
C LEU A 438 -20.99 14.34 41.73
N VAL A 439 -20.60 15.36 42.50
CA VAL A 439 -20.16 15.20 43.88
C VAL A 439 -21.25 14.55 44.74
N LEU A 440 -22.50 15.04 44.62
CA LEU A 440 -23.64 14.49 45.36
C LEU A 440 -23.86 12.99 45.07
N MET A 441 -23.87 12.61 43.78
CA MET A 441 -24.09 11.20 43.38
C MET A 441 -22.90 10.31 43.78
N THR A 442 -21.66 10.79 43.65
CA THR A 442 -20.49 10.03 44.09
C THR A 442 -20.47 9.79 45.60
N ALA A 443 -20.84 10.78 46.42
CA ALA A 443 -20.92 10.63 47.87
C ALA A 443 -21.93 9.54 48.30
N VAL A 444 -23.09 9.49 47.63
CA VAL A 444 -24.08 8.42 47.82
C VAL A 444 -23.50 7.05 47.47
N THR A 445 -22.83 6.90 46.32
CA THR A 445 -22.22 5.62 45.93
C THR A 445 -21.10 5.16 46.87
N VAL A 446 -20.24 6.06 47.35
CA VAL A 446 -19.18 5.72 48.31
C VAL A 446 -19.79 5.27 49.64
N THR A 447 -20.85 5.92 50.11
CA THR A 447 -21.54 5.56 51.35
C THR A 447 -22.14 4.14 51.26
N LEU A 448 -22.78 3.80 50.13
CA LEU A 448 -23.35 2.48 49.88
C LEU A 448 -22.26 1.39 49.74
N LEU A 449 -21.14 1.68 49.08
CA LEU A 449 -20.02 0.76 48.94
C LEU A 449 -19.31 0.47 50.27
N VAL A 450 -19.09 1.49 51.10
CA VAL A 450 -18.48 1.32 52.43
C VAL A 450 -19.36 0.46 53.34
N LEU A 451 -20.68 0.64 53.31
CA LEU A 451 -21.62 -0.22 54.04
C LEU A 451 -21.56 -1.69 53.60
N HIS A 452 -21.23 -1.97 52.34
CA HIS A 452 -21.18 -3.33 51.80
C HIS A 452 -19.83 -4.05 52.02
N PHE A 453 -18.72 -3.31 52.09
CA PHE A 453 -17.36 -3.86 52.18
C PHE A 453 -16.86 -4.16 53.60
N VAL A 454 -17.59 -3.77 54.65
CA VAL A 454 -17.23 -4.06 56.05
C VAL A 454 -17.57 -5.50 56.47
N SER A 455 -18.41 -6.21 55.72
CA SER A 455 -19.06 -7.44 56.20
C SER A 455 -18.31 -8.76 56.00
N ASP A 456 -17.26 -8.83 55.18
CA ASP A 456 -16.59 -10.11 54.89
C ASP A 456 -15.11 -9.98 54.54
N LYS A 457 -14.23 -10.72 55.22
CA LYS A 457 -12.77 -10.69 55.01
C LYS A 457 -12.02 -11.85 55.69
N SER A 458 -11.69 -12.92 54.95
CA SER A 458 -10.72 -13.94 55.38
C SER A 458 -10.09 -14.71 54.20
N THR A 459 -8.76 -14.88 54.26
CA THR A 459 -7.88 -16.03 53.88
C THR A 459 -8.27 -17.04 52.76
N SER A 460 -7.37 -17.66 51.98
CA SER A 460 -5.89 -17.53 51.76
C SER A 460 -5.36 -18.64 50.80
N GLU A 461 -4.26 -18.38 50.03
CA GLU A 461 -3.14 -19.36 49.76
C GLU A 461 -3.41 -20.65 48.88
N ILE A 462 -2.48 -21.39 48.19
CA ILE A 462 -1.07 -21.21 47.69
C ILE A 462 -0.61 -22.37 46.70
N ASN A 463 0.52 -22.20 45.95
CA ASN A 463 1.48 -23.21 45.35
C ASN A 463 1.30 -24.04 44.01
N ASN A 464 2.12 -23.69 42.98
CA ASN A 464 3.40 -24.31 42.49
C ASN A 464 3.61 -25.68 41.72
N VAL A 465 4.56 -25.64 40.73
CA VAL A 465 5.68 -26.62 40.39
C VAL A 465 5.40 -27.93 39.55
N SER A 466 6.25 -28.52 38.65
CA SER A 466 7.44 -28.09 37.82
C SER A 466 8.04 -29.16 36.80
N THR A 467 8.52 -28.72 35.59
CA THR A 467 9.79 -29.10 34.81
C THR A 467 10.23 -30.51 34.26
N SER A 468 10.98 -30.48 33.12
CA SER A 468 12.15 -31.34 32.64
C SER A 468 11.94 -32.53 31.63
N THR A 469 12.86 -33.06 30.76
CA THR A 469 14.12 -32.62 30.03
C THR A 469 14.61 -33.62 28.90
N SER A 470 15.37 -33.14 27.88
CA SER A 470 16.37 -33.82 26.97
C SER A 470 15.91 -34.99 26.01
N SER A 471 16.67 -35.61 25.05
CA SER A 471 18.13 -35.81 24.72
C SER A 471 18.44 -36.02 23.18
N PRO A 472 19.72 -36.10 22.68
CA PRO A 472 20.10 -35.88 21.24
C PRO A 472 20.99 -36.92 20.44
N GLY A 473 21.14 -36.76 19.10
CA GLY A 473 22.15 -37.38 18.17
C GLY A 473 21.75 -37.33 16.66
N TYR A 474 22.53 -37.61 15.58
CA TYR A 474 24.00 -37.72 15.28
C TYR A 474 24.29 -37.61 13.72
N ASN A 475 25.53 -37.82 13.21
CA ASN A 475 26.04 -37.42 11.84
C ASN A 475 26.61 -38.53 10.90
N PHE A 476 26.76 -38.27 9.57
CA PHE A 476 28.03 -38.32 8.75
C PHE A 476 27.89 -37.90 7.24
N THR A 477 28.98 -37.87 6.44
CA THR A 477 29.15 -37.15 5.13
C THR A 477 30.11 -37.85 4.10
N SER A 478 30.15 -37.41 2.82
CA SER A 478 31.28 -37.47 1.79
C SER A 478 30.80 -37.55 0.31
N THR A 479 31.73 -37.58 -0.69
CA THR A 479 31.84 -36.58 -1.79
C THR A 479 32.65 -37.02 -3.07
N GLN A 480 32.26 -36.53 -4.28
CA GLN A 480 33.08 -35.97 -5.42
C GLN A 480 34.04 -36.83 -6.34
N HIS A 481 34.36 -36.52 -7.64
CA HIS A 481 33.51 -35.97 -8.75
C HIS A 481 33.93 -36.01 -10.30
N PRO A 482 35.09 -35.54 -10.85
CA PRO A 482 35.24 -34.97 -12.25
C PRO A 482 36.00 -35.80 -13.35
N SER A 483 36.22 -35.39 -14.63
CA SER A 483 35.49 -34.67 -15.75
C SER A 483 36.35 -34.55 -17.08
N THR A 484 35.83 -34.20 -18.29
CA THR A 484 36.60 -33.81 -19.55
C THR A 484 35.75 -33.19 -20.72
N VAL A 485 36.36 -32.64 -21.80
CA VAL A 485 35.74 -31.81 -22.92
C VAL A 485 36.55 -31.83 -24.25
N GLY A 486 35.94 -31.59 -25.45
CA GLY A 486 36.66 -30.94 -26.58
C GLY A 486 35.98 -30.70 -27.96
N SER A 487 35.95 -29.44 -28.45
CA SER A 487 36.10 -28.98 -29.87
C SER A 487 35.82 -27.44 -30.01
N LYS A 488 35.83 -26.83 -31.21
CA LYS A 488 35.90 -25.36 -31.43
C LYS A 488 34.59 -24.58 -31.72
N ASN A 489 33.54 -25.20 -32.26
CA ASN A 489 32.29 -24.50 -32.63
C ASN A 489 31.16 -24.89 -31.66
N TYR A 490 30.46 -23.93 -31.06
CA TYR A 490 29.34 -24.27 -30.19
C TYR A 490 28.16 -24.87 -30.95
N LEU A 491 27.37 -25.70 -30.27
CA LEU A 491 25.99 -25.98 -30.62
C LEU A 491 25.12 -24.90 -29.95
N ILE A 492 24.41 -24.10 -30.75
CA ILE A 492 23.60 -22.98 -30.30
C ILE A 492 22.15 -23.23 -30.66
N GLY A 493 21.26 -23.19 -29.67
CA GLY A 493 19.81 -23.25 -29.83
C GLY A 493 19.13 -22.00 -29.30
N VAL A 494 18.11 -21.52 -30.01
CA VAL A 494 17.29 -20.37 -29.60
C VAL A 494 15.81 -20.73 -29.67
N GLY A 495 15.02 -20.21 -28.75
CA GLY A 495 13.59 -20.47 -28.70
C GLY A 495 12.82 -19.38 -27.95
N ARG A 496 11.63 -19.06 -28.45
CA ARG A 496 10.67 -18.14 -27.83
C ARG A 496 9.34 -18.85 -27.66
N ALA A 497 8.67 -18.62 -26.54
CA ALA A 497 7.32 -19.09 -26.29
C ALA A 497 6.54 -18.07 -25.44
N ASP A 498 5.22 -18.02 -25.62
CA ASP A 498 4.33 -17.22 -24.78
C ASP A 498 4.39 -17.71 -23.32
N CYS A 499 4.46 -16.77 -22.37
CA CYS A 499 4.40 -17.00 -20.94
C CYS A 499 3.36 -16.09 -20.25
N THR A 500 2.41 -15.54 -21.02
CA THR A 500 1.38 -14.60 -20.56
C THR A 500 0.36 -15.30 -19.66
N GLY A 501 0.33 -14.92 -18.38
CA GLY A 501 -0.73 -15.31 -17.44
C GLY A 501 -2.08 -14.61 -17.74
N PRO A 502 -3.13 -14.84 -16.92
CA PRO A 502 -4.47 -14.38 -17.25
C PRO A 502 -4.62 -12.86 -17.09
N ILE A 503 -5.20 -12.21 -18.10
CA ILE A 503 -5.12 -10.75 -18.32
C ILE A 503 -6.27 -9.92 -17.69
N ALA A 504 -7.03 -10.50 -16.75
CA ALA A 504 -8.20 -9.86 -16.15
C ALA A 504 -8.35 -10.18 -14.65
N GLU A 505 -8.78 -9.20 -13.85
CA GLU A 505 -9.06 -9.29 -12.40
C GLU A 505 -7.93 -9.83 -11.51
N ILE A 506 -6.67 -9.78 -11.98
CA ILE A 506 -5.47 -10.29 -11.29
C ILE A 506 -4.52 -9.12 -11.03
N PRO A 507 -3.90 -8.99 -9.83
CA PRO A 507 -2.90 -7.95 -9.59
C PRO A 507 -1.73 -8.03 -10.58
N LEU A 508 -1.23 -6.88 -11.02
CA LEU A 508 0.05 -6.81 -11.73
C LEU A 508 1.20 -6.86 -10.70
N MET A 509 2.29 -7.55 -11.06
CA MET A 509 3.45 -7.75 -10.19
C MET A 509 4.47 -6.64 -10.40
N GLY A 510 4.98 -6.06 -9.31
CA GLY A 510 5.87 -4.90 -9.34
C GLY A 510 5.51 -3.92 -8.23
N TYR A 511 4.73 -2.89 -8.57
CA TYR A 511 4.34 -1.78 -7.70
C TYR A 511 3.56 -2.12 -6.41
N ALA A 512 3.10 -3.37 -6.24
CA ALA A 512 2.30 -3.83 -5.10
C ALA A 512 1.02 -3.00 -4.81
N SER A 513 0.51 -2.29 -5.81
CA SER A 513 -0.72 -1.48 -5.70
C SER A 513 -1.96 -2.37 -5.59
N PRO A 514 -2.85 -2.17 -4.59
CA PRO A 514 -4.03 -3.02 -4.39
C PRO A 514 -5.09 -2.86 -5.49
N ASP A 515 -5.07 -1.71 -6.17
CA ASP A 515 -6.01 -1.29 -7.21
C ASP A 515 -5.51 -1.63 -8.63
N GLN A 516 -4.21 -1.90 -8.80
CA GLN A 516 -3.60 -2.21 -10.11
C GLN A 516 -3.89 -3.66 -10.53
N LEU A 517 -5.12 -3.89 -10.98
CA LEU A 517 -5.56 -5.17 -11.54
C LEU A 517 -5.49 -5.15 -13.06
N ALA A 518 -5.05 -6.27 -13.65
CA ALA A 518 -5.15 -6.51 -15.06
C ALA A 518 -6.61 -6.36 -15.53
N GLY A 519 -6.78 -5.64 -16.64
CA GLY A 519 -8.06 -5.38 -17.30
C GLY A 519 -7.89 -5.37 -18.82
N GLY A 520 -6.96 -6.18 -19.34
CA GLY A 520 -6.60 -6.18 -20.75
C GLY A 520 -5.13 -6.52 -21.03
N ILE A 521 -4.75 -6.43 -22.31
CA ILE A 521 -3.39 -6.67 -22.82
C ILE A 521 -3.02 -5.60 -23.87
N LEU A 522 -1.74 -5.19 -23.84
CA LEU A 522 -1.09 -4.31 -24.82
C LEU A 522 0.01 -5.06 -25.59
N SER A 523 0.67 -6.03 -24.95
CA SER A 523 1.57 -6.96 -25.61
C SER A 523 1.72 -8.25 -24.82
N ARG A 524 1.96 -9.37 -25.52
CA ARG A 524 2.27 -10.68 -24.93
C ARG A 524 3.62 -10.66 -24.22
N LEU A 525 3.70 -11.48 -23.18
CA LEU A 525 4.90 -11.75 -22.40
C LEU A 525 5.57 -13.01 -22.95
N TYR A 526 6.86 -12.99 -23.24
CA TYR A 526 7.55 -14.14 -23.79
C TYR A 526 8.69 -14.64 -22.87
N SER A 527 8.85 -15.95 -22.83
CA SER A 527 10.11 -16.58 -22.42
C SER A 527 11.00 -16.76 -23.64
N ARG A 528 12.25 -16.26 -23.55
CA ARG A 528 13.28 -16.36 -24.59
C ARG A 528 14.47 -17.15 -24.03
N ALA A 529 14.66 -18.36 -24.52
CA ALA A 529 15.69 -19.30 -24.09
C ALA A 529 16.83 -19.41 -25.11
N PHE A 530 18.05 -19.46 -24.59
CA PHE A 530 19.30 -19.58 -25.33
C PHE A 530 20.09 -20.74 -24.74
N ILE A 531 20.36 -21.74 -25.55
CA ILE A 531 21.13 -22.92 -25.18
C ILE A 531 22.46 -22.84 -25.91
N VAL A 532 23.56 -22.89 -25.15
CA VAL A 532 24.90 -23.03 -25.70
C VAL A 532 25.47 -24.35 -25.19
N ALA A 533 25.94 -25.19 -26.09
CA ALA A 533 26.48 -26.51 -25.80
C ALA A 533 27.83 -26.70 -26.48
N GLU A 534 28.67 -27.52 -25.85
CA GLU A 534 29.95 -27.90 -26.44
C GLU A 534 29.72 -28.66 -27.76
N PRO A 535 30.62 -28.57 -28.75
CA PRO A 535 30.52 -29.28 -30.02
C PRO A 535 30.39 -30.82 -29.93
N ASP A 536 30.88 -31.41 -28.85
CA ASP A 536 30.73 -32.84 -28.51
C ASP A 536 29.41 -33.16 -27.76
N ASN A 537 28.61 -32.12 -27.47
CA ASN A 537 27.37 -32.13 -26.70
C ASN A 537 27.53 -32.56 -25.21
N SER A 538 28.77 -32.61 -24.70
CA SER A 538 29.10 -33.09 -23.34
C SER A 538 28.60 -32.17 -22.23
N LYS A 539 28.66 -30.85 -22.45
CA LYS A 539 28.13 -29.81 -21.56
C LYS A 539 27.14 -28.94 -22.32
N ARG A 540 26.12 -28.46 -21.61
CA ARG A 540 25.22 -27.39 -22.05
C ARG A 540 25.10 -26.36 -20.93
N VAL A 541 24.91 -25.09 -21.28
CA VAL A 541 24.38 -24.04 -20.42
C VAL A 541 23.11 -23.46 -21.05
N VAL A 542 22.17 -23.03 -20.22
CA VAL A 542 20.89 -22.43 -20.63
C VAL A 542 20.74 -21.09 -19.94
N PHE A 543 20.50 -20.04 -20.71
CA PHE A 543 20.08 -18.74 -20.22
C PHE A 543 18.66 -18.46 -20.71
N VAL A 544 17.75 -18.12 -19.80
CA VAL A 544 16.39 -17.69 -20.13
C VAL A 544 16.18 -16.26 -19.65
N SER A 545 15.70 -15.40 -20.55
CA SER A 545 15.10 -14.12 -20.19
C SER A 545 13.59 -14.22 -20.40
N ALA A 546 12.79 -13.96 -19.37
CA ALA A 546 11.34 -14.00 -19.43
C ALA A 546 10.72 -12.64 -19.10
N ASP A 547 9.66 -12.26 -19.84
CA ASP A 547 8.94 -10.99 -19.66
C ASP A 547 8.05 -11.01 -18.40
N ILE A 548 8.68 -11.10 -17.22
CA ILE A 548 8.07 -11.16 -15.90
C ILE A 548 8.79 -10.21 -14.93
N GLY A 549 8.09 -9.78 -13.87
CA GLY A 549 8.64 -8.86 -12.88
C GLY A 549 9.86 -9.42 -12.13
N MET A 550 9.83 -10.69 -11.73
CA MET A 550 10.95 -11.39 -11.07
C MET A 550 10.82 -12.90 -11.25
N VAL A 551 11.92 -13.67 -11.16
CA VAL A 551 11.82 -15.13 -10.99
C VAL A 551 11.62 -15.48 -9.50
N SER A 552 10.64 -16.33 -9.20
CA SER A 552 10.41 -16.85 -7.85
C SER A 552 11.09 -18.21 -7.64
N GLN A 553 11.48 -18.54 -6.41
CA GLN A 553 12.06 -19.87 -6.12
C GLN A 553 11.08 -21.02 -6.44
N ARG A 554 9.77 -20.78 -6.29
CA ARG A 554 8.75 -21.76 -6.68
C ARG A 554 8.78 -22.00 -8.20
N LEU A 555 8.80 -20.93 -8.98
CA LEU A 555 8.88 -20.98 -10.44
C LEU A 555 10.14 -21.74 -10.90
N ARG A 556 11.30 -21.43 -10.32
CA ARG A 556 12.55 -22.16 -10.63
C ARG A 556 12.47 -23.64 -10.28
N LEU A 557 11.95 -24.00 -9.11
CA LEU A 557 11.83 -25.40 -8.70
C LEU A 557 10.83 -26.18 -9.56
N GLU A 558 9.69 -25.59 -9.96
CA GLU A 558 8.74 -26.22 -10.87
C GLU A 558 9.30 -26.39 -12.29
N VAL A 559 9.98 -25.37 -12.84
CA VAL A 559 10.68 -25.47 -14.13
C VAL A 559 11.77 -26.55 -14.10
N LEU A 560 12.64 -26.56 -13.09
CA LEU A 560 13.69 -27.58 -12.96
C LEU A 560 13.10 -28.99 -12.78
N SER A 561 11.97 -29.13 -12.08
CA SER A 561 11.24 -30.40 -11.95
C SER A 561 10.71 -30.90 -13.30
N GLN A 562 10.05 -30.04 -14.09
CA GLN A 562 9.57 -30.40 -15.43
C GLN A 562 10.73 -30.71 -16.39
N LEU A 563 11.80 -29.91 -16.38
CA LEU A 563 12.99 -30.16 -17.19
C LEU A 563 13.65 -31.49 -16.83
N LYS A 564 13.80 -31.82 -15.54
CA LYS A 564 14.33 -33.12 -15.10
C LYS A 564 13.42 -34.28 -15.50
N SER A 565 12.10 -34.10 -15.44
CA SER A 565 11.12 -35.10 -15.90
C SER A 565 11.23 -35.38 -17.41
N LYS A 566 11.44 -34.34 -18.23
CA LYS A 566 11.52 -34.46 -19.70
C LYS A 566 12.90 -34.81 -20.24
N TYR A 567 13.98 -34.41 -19.57
CA TYR A 567 15.36 -34.47 -20.07
C TYR A 567 16.38 -35.15 -19.12
N GLY A 568 15.94 -35.67 -17.98
CA GLY A 568 16.85 -36.20 -16.95
C GLY A 568 17.82 -35.15 -16.44
N ASP A 569 19.04 -35.56 -16.09
CA ASP A 569 20.07 -34.68 -15.54
C ASP A 569 20.82 -33.82 -16.58
N LEU A 570 20.26 -33.63 -17.78
CA LEU A 570 20.81 -32.74 -18.82
C LEU A 570 20.68 -31.25 -18.47
N TYR A 571 19.57 -30.89 -17.82
CA TYR A 571 19.25 -29.53 -17.39
C TYR A 571 18.99 -29.52 -15.89
N ARG A 572 19.82 -28.77 -15.16
CA ARG A 572 20.01 -28.86 -13.71
C ARG A 572 20.11 -27.47 -13.08
N GLN A 573 20.12 -27.44 -11.74
CA GLN A 573 20.35 -26.23 -10.94
C GLN A 573 21.63 -25.47 -11.32
N ASP A 574 22.69 -26.17 -11.73
CA ASP A 574 23.98 -25.55 -12.04
C ASP A 574 24.05 -24.92 -13.43
N ASN A 575 23.43 -25.52 -14.45
CA ASN A 575 23.57 -25.09 -15.84
C ASN A 575 22.35 -24.38 -16.43
N VAL A 576 21.25 -24.22 -15.68
CA VAL A 576 20.08 -23.41 -16.08
C VAL A 576 20.02 -22.13 -15.26
N VAL A 577 20.08 -20.98 -15.93
CA VAL A 577 19.79 -19.64 -15.39
C VAL A 577 18.43 -19.17 -15.90
N LEU A 578 17.55 -18.75 -14.98
CA LEU A 578 16.29 -18.09 -15.31
C LEU A 578 16.35 -16.65 -14.82
N SER A 579 16.12 -15.65 -15.68
CA SER A 579 16.12 -14.22 -15.38
C SER A 579 14.79 -13.57 -15.78
N GLY A 580 14.28 -12.65 -14.98
CA GLY A 580 13.14 -11.79 -15.35
C GLY A 580 13.62 -10.49 -15.98
N THR A 581 12.95 -10.00 -17.02
CA THR A 581 13.25 -8.67 -17.60
C THR A 581 12.95 -7.53 -16.62
N HIS A 582 12.06 -7.77 -15.64
CA HIS A 582 11.57 -6.82 -14.63
C HIS A 582 10.42 -5.90 -15.08
N THR A 583 9.54 -6.35 -15.99
CA THR A 583 8.27 -5.63 -16.25
C THR A 583 7.38 -5.57 -15.02
N HIS A 584 6.98 -4.34 -14.62
CA HIS A 584 5.98 -4.11 -13.58
C HIS A 584 4.52 -4.27 -14.08
N SER A 585 4.34 -4.79 -15.30
CA SER A 585 3.04 -5.01 -15.96
C SER A 585 2.74 -6.47 -16.30
N GLY A 586 3.43 -7.43 -15.68
CA GLY A 586 3.09 -8.86 -15.75
C GLY A 586 2.10 -9.31 -14.66
N PRO A 587 1.26 -10.35 -14.87
CA PRO A 587 0.31 -10.83 -13.86
C PRO A 587 1.01 -11.55 -12.69
N ALA A 588 0.55 -11.29 -11.47
CA ALA A 588 1.13 -11.81 -10.23
C ALA A 588 0.68 -13.24 -9.87
N GLY A 589 1.06 -13.70 -8.66
CA GLY A 589 0.56 -14.95 -8.06
C GLY A 589 1.39 -16.19 -8.30
N TYR A 590 2.68 -16.06 -8.62
CA TYR A 590 3.58 -17.19 -8.90
C TYR A 590 4.69 -17.38 -7.85
N PHE A 591 4.52 -16.80 -6.65
CA PHE A 591 5.46 -16.90 -5.51
C PHE A 591 5.00 -17.92 -4.45
N GLN A 592 5.88 -18.25 -3.49
CA GLN A 592 5.53 -19.08 -2.33
C GLN A 592 5.78 -18.41 -0.96
N PHE A 593 6.63 -17.38 -0.87
CA PHE A 593 6.91 -16.69 0.39
C PHE A 593 5.80 -15.67 0.71
N THR A 594 5.43 -15.57 1.99
CA THR A 594 4.16 -14.94 2.41
C THR A 594 4.01 -13.49 1.97
N LEU A 595 5.08 -12.68 1.97
CA LEU A 595 4.99 -11.27 1.59
C LEU A 595 4.44 -11.08 0.16
N PHE A 596 4.95 -11.87 -0.79
CA PHE A 596 4.53 -11.83 -2.19
C PHE A 596 3.18 -12.49 -2.42
N LEU A 597 2.80 -13.47 -1.59
CA LEU A 597 1.45 -14.04 -1.60
C LEU A 597 0.41 -12.99 -1.19
N ILE A 598 0.70 -12.15 -0.19
CA ILE A 598 -0.21 -11.08 0.25
C ILE A 598 -0.45 -10.08 -0.89
N THR A 599 0.61 -9.54 -1.50
CA THR A 599 0.48 -8.56 -2.60
C THR A 599 -0.15 -9.15 -3.86
N SER A 600 0.14 -10.42 -4.18
CA SER A 600 -0.47 -11.13 -5.31
C SER A 600 -1.94 -11.51 -5.13
N LYS A 601 -2.53 -11.30 -3.94
CA LYS A 601 -3.83 -11.87 -3.54
C LYS A 601 -3.85 -13.41 -3.61
N GLY A 602 -2.70 -14.02 -3.29
CA GLY A 602 -2.49 -15.46 -3.13
C GLY A 602 -1.60 -16.10 -4.20
N LEU A 603 -1.56 -17.44 -4.18
CA LEU A 603 -1.06 -18.23 -5.30
C LEU A 603 -2.16 -18.27 -6.38
N ILE A 604 -1.77 -18.08 -7.65
CA ILE A 604 -2.66 -18.07 -8.81
C ILE A 604 -2.12 -19.13 -9.77
N GLU A 605 -2.60 -20.37 -9.63
CA GLU A 605 -2.12 -21.51 -10.42
C GLU A 605 -2.05 -21.25 -11.93
N PRO A 606 -3.02 -20.58 -12.60
CA PRO A 606 -2.92 -20.31 -14.02
C PRO A 606 -1.82 -19.30 -14.40
N SER A 607 -1.50 -18.33 -13.53
CA SER A 607 -0.33 -17.46 -13.75
C SER A 607 0.95 -18.26 -13.69
N LEU A 608 1.11 -19.10 -12.64
CA LEU A 608 2.30 -19.93 -12.46
C LEU A 608 2.48 -20.95 -13.59
N LYS A 609 1.41 -21.69 -13.93
CA LYS A 609 1.42 -22.68 -15.03
C LYS A 609 1.75 -22.03 -16.38
N ALA A 610 1.22 -20.84 -16.69
CA ALA A 610 1.56 -20.14 -17.93
C ALA A 610 3.06 -19.80 -17.99
N ILE A 611 3.65 -19.32 -16.89
CA ILE A 611 5.06 -18.95 -16.84
C ILE A 611 5.96 -20.20 -16.87
N VAL A 612 5.63 -21.26 -16.11
CA VAL A 612 6.37 -22.54 -16.14
C VAL A 612 6.32 -23.17 -17.54
N ASN A 613 5.12 -23.30 -18.12
CA ASN A 613 4.93 -23.91 -19.43
C ASN A 613 5.61 -23.10 -20.54
N GLY A 614 5.54 -21.76 -20.48
CA GLY A 614 6.25 -20.87 -21.41
C GLY A 614 7.77 -21.02 -21.33
N ILE A 615 8.34 -21.09 -20.12
CA ILE A 615 9.79 -21.33 -19.93
C ILE A 615 10.19 -22.72 -20.42
N VAL A 616 9.41 -23.76 -20.12
CA VAL A 616 9.71 -25.13 -20.60
C VAL A 616 9.56 -25.23 -22.12
N LYS A 617 8.54 -24.60 -22.72
CA LYS A 617 8.32 -24.55 -24.18
C LYS A 617 9.43 -23.78 -24.90
N SER A 618 9.92 -22.66 -24.36
CA SER A 618 11.03 -21.89 -24.96
C SER A 618 12.35 -22.69 -24.93
N ILE A 619 12.65 -23.37 -23.83
CA ILE A 619 13.82 -24.27 -23.71
C ILE A 619 13.68 -25.48 -24.64
N ASP A 620 12.48 -26.04 -24.79
CA ASP A 620 12.19 -27.17 -25.70
C ASP A 620 12.40 -26.79 -27.17
N ILE A 621 11.89 -25.63 -27.59
CA ILE A 621 12.13 -25.05 -28.93
C ILE A 621 13.64 -24.82 -29.14
N ALA A 622 14.34 -24.27 -28.14
CA ALA A 622 15.79 -24.05 -28.23
C ALA A 622 16.58 -25.37 -28.31
N HIS A 623 16.17 -26.42 -27.58
CA HIS A 623 16.79 -27.74 -27.63
C HIS A 623 16.66 -28.38 -29.01
N GLN A 624 15.45 -28.33 -29.58
CA GLN A 624 15.14 -28.93 -30.88
C GLN A 624 15.81 -28.17 -32.04
N ASN A 625 15.99 -26.85 -31.90
CA ASN A 625 16.61 -26.00 -32.92
C ASN A 625 18.12 -25.76 -32.74
N MET A 626 18.84 -26.60 -31.96
CA MET A 626 20.30 -26.46 -31.82
C MET A 626 21.05 -26.69 -33.14
N ARG A 627 21.91 -25.75 -33.52
CA ARG A 627 22.75 -25.79 -34.73
C ARG A 627 24.21 -25.49 -34.40
N LYS A 628 25.15 -25.95 -35.24
CA LYS A 628 26.56 -25.53 -35.12
C LYS A 628 26.67 -24.04 -35.46
N GLY A 629 27.31 -23.26 -34.60
CA GLY A 629 27.37 -21.81 -34.73
C GLY A 629 28.50 -21.15 -33.95
N ARG A 630 28.48 -19.82 -33.96
CA ARG A 630 29.50 -18.94 -33.36
C ARG A 630 28.82 -17.81 -32.59
N ILE A 631 29.48 -17.35 -31.53
CA ILE A 631 29.00 -16.30 -30.63
C ILE A 631 29.94 -15.10 -30.74
N PHE A 632 29.40 -13.89 -30.82
CA PHE A 632 30.16 -12.66 -30.93
C PHE A 632 29.76 -11.69 -29.81
N ILE A 633 30.73 -11.08 -29.14
CA ILE A 633 30.48 -10.02 -28.16
C ILE A 633 30.60 -8.64 -28.80
N ASN A 634 29.79 -7.70 -28.34
CA ASN A 634 30.00 -6.27 -28.57
C ASN A 634 29.45 -5.44 -27.39
N LYS A 635 29.93 -4.20 -27.25
CA LYS A 635 29.54 -3.29 -26.15
C LYS A 635 29.46 -1.85 -26.61
N GLY A 636 28.57 -1.07 -26.01
CA GLY A 636 28.45 0.36 -26.28
C GLY A 636 27.58 1.08 -25.27
N LEU A 637 27.67 2.41 -25.26
CA LEU A 637 26.90 3.24 -24.33
C LEU A 637 25.51 3.52 -24.89
N VAL A 638 24.46 3.24 -24.11
CA VAL A 638 23.11 3.74 -24.33
C VAL A 638 23.02 5.14 -23.71
N GLU A 639 22.33 6.06 -24.39
CA GLU A 639 22.12 7.42 -23.91
C GLU A 639 20.62 7.73 -23.83
N ASN A 640 20.26 8.81 -23.10
CA ASN A 640 18.90 9.35 -22.99
C ASN A 640 17.80 8.34 -22.58
N SER A 641 18.19 7.27 -21.89
CA SER A 641 17.31 6.12 -21.59
C SER A 641 17.24 5.75 -20.11
N GLN A 642 17.99 6.44 -19.24
CA GLN A 642 18.09 6.11 -17.82
C GLN A 642 18.50 7.33 -16.96
N ILE A 643 18.04 7.35 -15.72
CA ILE A 643 18.53 8.23 -14.63
C ILE A 643 18.72 7.42 -13.35
N ASN A 644 19.58 7.88 -12.43
CA ASN A 644 19.67 7.28 -11.10
C ASN A 644 18.52 7.84 -10.24
N ARG A 645 17.74 6.97 -9.58
CA ARG A 645 16.57 7.35 -8.76
C ARG A 645 16.87 7.52 -7.27
N SER A 646 18.09 7.21 -6.85
CA SER A 646 18.62 7.40 -5.50
C SER A 646 20.01 8.06 -5.54
N PRO A 647 20.20 9.20 -6.25
CA PRO A 647 21.52 9.75 -6.54
C PRO A 647 22.28 10.15 -5.27
N TYR A 648 21.58 10.62 -4.24
CA TYR A 648 22.15 10.94 -2.92
C TYR A 648 22.73 9.71 -2.18
N SER A 649 22.22 8.50 -2.45
CA SER A 649 22.80 7.25 -1.96
C SER A 649 24.04 6.87 -2.77
N TYR A 650 23.98 6.95 -4.11
CA TYR A 650 25.14 6.69 -4.97
C TYR A 650 26.34 7.59 -4.59
N LEU A 651 26.07 8.85 -4.22
CA LEU A 651 27.08 9.83 -3.80
C LEU A 651 27.76 9.52 -2.45
N GLN A 652 27.27 8.54 -1.67
CA GLN A 652 27.98 8.08 -0.45
C GLN A 652 29.11 7.09 -0.76
N ASN A 653 29.15 6.48 -1.94
CA ASN A 653 30.26 5.63 -2.33
C ASN A 653 31.58 6.44 -2.35
N PRO A 654 32.74 5.82 -2.05
CA PRO A 654 34.00 6.54 -1.90
C PRO A 654 34.31 7.47 -3.08
N PRO A 655 34.65 8.76 -2.86
CA PRO A 655 34.93 9.71 -3.95
C PRO A 655 36.11 9.32 -4.86
N LEU A 656 36.99 8.41 -4.43
CA LEU A 656 38.02 7.80 -5.29
C LEU A 656 37.45 6.72 -6.22
N GLU A 657 36.42 6.00 -5.80
CA GLU A 657 35.73 5.00 -6.62
C GLU A 657 34.77 5.67 -7.62
N ILE A 658 33.97 6.64 -7.18
CA ILE A 658 33.04 7.37 -8.06
C ILE A 658 33.78 7.98 -9.26
N ARG A 659 34.97 8.57 -9.05
CA ARG A 659 35.80 9.17 -10.10
C ARG A 659 36.35 8.19 -11.15
N ARG A 660 36.16 6.87 -10.97
CA ARG A 660 36.51 5.86 -11.97
C ARG A 660 35.45 5.71 -13.07
N TYR A 661 34.26 6.29 -12.88
CA TYR A 661 33.10 6.13 -13.75
C TYR A 661 32.58 7.49 -14.25
N SER A 662 32.08 7.55 -15.48
CA SER A 662 31.55 8.78 -16.09
C SER A 662 30.10 9.11 -15.73
N SER A 663 29.40 8.21 -15.01
CA SER A 663 27.99 8.39 -14.64
C SER A 663 27.62 7.60 -13.38
N ASN A 664 26.58 8.08 -12.69
CA ASN A 664 25.88 7.39 -11.60
C ASN A 664 24.89 6.31 -12.10
N THR A 665 24.88 5.99 -13.40
CA THR A 665 24.14 4.86 -13.99
C THR A 665 25.07 4.02 -14.86
N ASP A 666 24.79 2.73 -15.01
CA ASP A 666 25.51 1.86 -15.95
C ASP A 666 24.94 1.96 -17.37
N LYS A 667 25.57 2.82 -18.17
CA LYS A 667 25.24 3.06 -19.58
C LYS A 667 25.73 1.95 -20.53
N GLU A 668 26.66 1.11 -20.10
CA GLU A 668 27.25 0.04 -20.92
C GLU A 668 26.22 -1.07 -21.19
N MET A 669 25.73 -1.15 -22.42
CA MET A 669 25.04 -2.32 -22.95
C MET A 669 26.07 -3.36 -23.39
N VAL A 670 25.85 -4.63 -23.03
CA VAL A 670 26.68 -5.77 -23.45
C VAL A 670 25.83 -6.75 -24.24
N MET A 671 26.22 -7.08 -25.46
CA MET A 671 25.50 -8.00 -26.34
C MET A 671 26.32 -9.26 -26.65
N LEU A 672 25.66 -10.42 -26.65
CA LEU A 672 26.12 -11.67 -27.25
C LEU A 672 25.25 -12.04 -28.46
N LYS A 673 25.76 -11.75 -29.66
CA LYS A 673 25.19 -12.11 -30.96
C LYS A 673 25.45 -13.57 -31.28
N MET A 674 24.46 -14.26 -31.85
CA MET A 674 24.51 -15.69 -32.19
C MET A 674 24.18 -15.90 -33.67
N VAL A 675 25.05 -16.62 -34.38
CA VAL A 675 24.89 -16.98 -35.80
C VAL A 675 25.27 -18.44 -36.02
N ASP A 676 24.68 -19.11 -37.01
CA ASP A 676 25.09 -20.46 -37.39
C ASP A 676 26.32 -20.47 -38.35
N VAL A 677 26.83 -21.67 -38.65
CA VAL A 677 28.00 -21.83 -39.55
C VAL A 677 27.75 -21.41 -41.00
N SER A 678 26.49 -21.26 -41.45
CA SER A 678 26.16 -20.70 -42.76
C SER A 678 26.12 -19.17 -42.77
N GLY A 679 26.17 -18.55 -41.58
CA GLY A 679 25.95 -17.12 -41.39
C GLY A 679 24.48 -16.74 -41.17
N GLN A 680 23.56 -17.72 -41.01
CA GLN A 680 22.18 -17.40 -40.64
C GLN A 680 22.15 -16.80 -39.23
N GLU A 681 21.49 -15.65 -39.10
CA GLU A 681 21.29 -14.95 -37.84
C GLU A 681 20.29 -15.73 -36.96
N LEU A 682 20.71 -16.17 -35.77
CA LEU A 682 19.87 -16.94 -34.85
C LEU A 682 19.20 -16.04 -33.81
N GLY A 683 19.97 -15.14 -33.21
CA GLY A 683 19.46 -14.28 -32.13
C GLY A 683 20.55 -13.50 -31.41
N PHE A 684 20.19 -12.91 -30.27
CA PHE A 684 21.14 -12.39 -29.29
C PHE A 684 20.53 -12.28 -27.89
N ILE A 685 21.42 -12.19 -26.90
CA ILE A 685 21.11 -11.67 -25.56
C ILE A 685 21.81 -10.32 -25.39
N SER A 686 21.12 -9.33 -24.83
CA SER A 686 21.65 -8.00 -24.55
C SER A 686 21.33 -7.62 -23.11
N TRP A 687 22.36 -7.34 -22.30
CA TRP A 687 22.20 -6.87 -20.91
C TRP A 687 22.34 -5.35 -20.86
N PHE A 688 21.43 -4.70 -20.14
CA PHE A 688 21.43 -3.26 -19.90
C PHE A 688 20.76 -2.94 -18.55
N ALA A 689 21.16 -1.84 -17.91
CA ALA A 689 20.70 -1.47 -16.57
C ALA A 689 19.66 -0.35 -16.62
N VAL A 690 18.37 -0.72 -16.69
CA VAL A 690 17.23 0.18 -16.50
C VAL A 690 16.02 -0.62 -16.01
N HIS A 691 15.18 -0.03 -15.15
CA HIS A 691 13.88 -0.62 -14.81
C HIS A 691 12.89 -0.56 -15.99
N PRO A 692 12.19 -1.66 -16.30
CA PRO A 692 10.97 -1.65 -17.12
C PRO A 692 9.74 -1.20 -16.29
N VAL A 693 9.73 0.10 -16.00
CA VAL A 693 8.72 0.85 -15.22
C VAL A 693 8.24 2.11 -15.96
N SER A 694 8.28 2.09 -17.30
CA SER A 694 7.73 3.19 -18.11
C SER A 694 6.19 3.17 -18.14
N MET A 695 5.58 2.00 -18.01
CA MET A 695 4.15 1.80 -17.77
C MET A 695 3.85 1.85 -16.26
N ASN A 696 3.61 3.07 -15.75
CA ASN A 696 3.44 3.33 -14.31
C ASN A 696 2.24 2.58 -13.65
N ASN A 697 2.14 2.66 -12.33
CA ASN A 697 1.16 1.93 -11.51
C ASN A 697 -0.34 2.22 -11.78
N THR A 698 -0.67 3.15 -12.68
CA THR A 698 -2.03 3.37 -13.21
C THR A 698 -2.35 2.50 -14.43
N ASN A 699 -1.36 1.78 -14.98
CA ASN A 699 -1.54 0.84 -16.07
C ASN A 699 -2.33 -0.41 -15.63
N HIS A 700 -3.32 -0.79 -16.45
CA HIS A 700 -4.14 -2.00 -16.30
C HIS A 700 -3.94 -3.04 -17.43
N LEU A 701 -3.13 -2.74 -18.45
CA LEU A 701 -2.88 -3.65 -19.59
C LEU A 701 -1.62 -4.48 -19.36
N VAL A 702 -1.72 -5.80 -19.49
CA VAL A 702 -0.55 -6.69 -19.46
C VAL A 702 0.41 -6.34 -20.61
N ASN A 703 1.70 -6.16 -20.30
CA ASN A 703 2.74 -5.85 -21.27
C ASN A 703 4.16 -6.09 -20.75
N SER A 704 5.11 -6.14 -21.67
CA SER A 704 6.54 -6.39 -21.45
C SER A 704 7.40 -5.13 -21.21
N ASP A 705 6.78 -3.95 -21.09
CA ASP A 705 7.39 -2.62 -20.89
C ASP A 705 8.55 -2.32 -21.89
N ASN A 706 9.51 -1.46 -21.54
CA ASN A 706 10.48 -0.86 -22.46
C ASN A 706 11.52 -1.87 -23.00
N MET A 707 12.03 -2.78 -22.17
CA MET A 707 12.93 -3.87 -22.59
C MET A 707 12.20 -4.88 -23.50
N GLY A 708 10.91 -5.10 -23.26
CA GLY A 708 10.07 -5.90 -24.15
C GLY A 708 9.75 -5.21 -25.48
N TYR A 709 9.54 -3.88 -25.49
CA TYR A 709 9.41 -3.13 -26.74
C TYR A 709 10.72 -3.12 -27.56
N ALA A 710 11.88 -3.03 -26.89
CA ALA A 710 13.17 -3.20 -27.55
C ALA A 710 13.33 -4.60 -28.19
N SER A 711 12.85 -5.64 -27.49
CA SER A 711 12.80 -7.02 -28.00
C SER A 711 11.88 -7.12 -29.23
N TYR A 712 10.65 -6.59 -29.12
CA TYR A 712 9.64 -6.54 -30.18
C TYR A 712 10.15 -5.88 -31.46
N LEU A 713 10.74 -4.69 -31.37
CA LEU A 713 11.27 -3.96 -32.53
C LEU A 713 12.35 -4.75 -33.26
N PHE A 714 13.21 -5.45 -32.52
CA PHE A 714 14.28 -6.25 -33.12
C PHE A 714 13.75 -7.56 -33.73
N GLU A 715 12.84 -8.26 -33.03
CA GLU A 715 12.22 -9.48 -33.54
C GLU A 715 11.40 -9.18 -34.81
N GLN A 716 10.65 -8.07 -34.88
CA GLN A 716 9.92 -7.66 -36.09
C GLN A 716 10.83 -7.16 -37.22
N GLU A 717 12.00 -6.57 -36.94
CA GLU A 717 12.95 -6.27 -38.03
C GLU A 717 13.57 -7.53 -38.64
N LYS A 718 13.82 -8.57 -37.83
CA LYS A 718 14.49 -9.79 -38.32
C LYS A 718 13.51 -10.82 -38.88
N ASN A 719 12.36 -11.03 -38.25
CA ASN A 719 11.31 -11.94 -38.69
C ASN A 719 10.34 -11.25 -39.70
N LYS A 720 10.89 -10.60 -40.73
CA LYS A 720 10.09 -9.77 -41.66
C LYS A 720 8.97 -10.55 -42.33
N GLY A 721 7.74 -10.02 -42.23
CA GLY A 721 6.54 -10.61 -42.82
C GLY A 721 5.83 -11.64 -41.93
N LEU A 722 6.31 -11.87 -40.70
CA LEU A 722 5.66 -12.71 -39.69
C LEU A 722 5.02 -11.84 -38.59
N LEU A 723 4.03 -12.38 -37.88
CA LEU A 723 3.31 -11.63 -36.84
C LEU A 723 4.14 -11.54 -35.54
N PRO A 724 3.91 -10.52 -34.70
CA PRO A 724 4.55 -10.43 -33.39
C PRO A 724 4.38 -11.70 -32.55
N GLY A 725 5.52 -12.22 -32.09
CA GLY A 725 5.63 -13.52 -31.41
C GLY A 725 6.12 -14.67 -32.31
N GLU A 726 5.98 -14.57 -33.63
CA GLU A 726 6.37 -15.59 -34.60
C GLU A 726 7.82 -15.43 -35.13
N GLY A 727 8.28 -16.41 -35.90
CA GLY A 727 9.59 -16.39 -36.55
C GLY A 727 10.76 -16.89 -35.70
N SER A 728 11.79 -17.38 -36.38
CA SER A 728 12.90 -18.11 -35.76
C SER A 728 13.96 -17.25 -35.09
N PHE A 729 14.03 -15.95 -35.40
CA PHE A 729 14.98 -15.04 -34.73
C PHE A 729 14.46 -14.67 -33.35
N VAL A 730 15.34 -14.70 -32.35
CA VAL A 730 15.02 -14.39 -30.95
C VAL A 730 15.94 -13.28 -30.40
N ALA A 731 15.35 -12.20 -29.88
CA ALA A 731 16.07 -11.07 -29.29
C ALA A 731 15.67 -10.89 -27.83
N ALA A 732 16.61 -11.07 -26.90
CA ALA A 732 16.34 -10.88 -25.47
C ALA A 732 17.09 -9.68 -24.90
N PHE A 733 16.35 -8.73 -24.35
CA PHE A 733 16.89 -7.64 -23.53
C PHE A 733 16.76 -8.04 -22.05
N ALA A 734 17.86 -8.52 -21.48
CA ALA A 734 17.93 -9.06 -20.13
C ALA A 734 18.26 -7.96 -19.09
N SER A 735 17.76 -8.12 -17.88
CA SER A 735 18.03 -7.23 -16.76
C SER A 735 19.50 -7.32 -16.31
N SER A 736 20.07 -6.18 -15.91
CA SER A 736 21.40 -6.06 -15.28
C SER A 736 21.25 -5.57 -13.83
N ASN A 737 22.27 -4.92 -13.28
CA ASN A 737 22.24 -4.14 -12.05
C ASN A 737 21.40 -2.86 -12.18
N LEU A 738 20.08 -3.02 -12.31
CA LEU A 738 19.11 -1.94 -12.54
C LEU A 738 18.55 -1.27 -11.27
N GLY A 739 18.98 -1.69 -10.07
CA GLY A 739 18.25 -1.47 -8.81
C GLY A 739 18.01 0.00 -8.39
N ASP A 740 18.89 0.92 -8.79
CA ASP A 740 18.76 2.36 -8.57
C ASP A 740 18.52 3.14 -9.89
N VAL A 741 18.10 2.47 -10.96
CA VAL A 741 18.11 3.02 -12.33
C VAL A 741 16.71 3.06 -12.96
N SER A 742 16.19 4.27 -13.15
CA SER A 742 14.84 4.56 -13.65
C SER A 742 14.84 4.96 -15.14
N PRO A 743 13.81 4.58 -15.94
CA PRO A 743 13.61 5.04 -17.31
C PRO A 743 12.93 6.42 -17.40
N ASN A 744 12.52 7.00 -16.27
CA ASN A 744 11.66 8.19 -16.24
C ASN A 744 12.49 9.48 -16.33
N THR A 745 13.10 9.68 -17.49
CA THR A 745 14.24 10.59 -17.72
C THR A 745 13.96 12.09 -17.55
N LYS A 746 12.71 12.56 -17.36
CA LYS A 746 12.43 13.96 -17.01
C LYS A 746 12.77 14.29 -15.54
N GLY A 747 13.11 13.28 -14.73
CA GLY A 747 13.39 13.43 -13.29
C GLY A 747 12.13 13.52 -12.43
N PRO A 748 12.27 13.52 -11.10
CA PRO A 748 11.16 13.55 -10.16
C PRO A 748 10.63 14.95 -9.89
N HIS A 749 9.31 15.13 -10.06
CA HIS A 749 8.60 16.39 -9.82
C HIS A 749 7.34 16.19 -8.98
N CYS A 750 6.90 17.26 -8.34
CA CYS A 750 5.66 17.32 -7.57
C CYS A 750 4.46 17.46 -8.52
N ILE A 751 3.66 16.40 -8.70
CA ILE A 751 2.55 16.37 -9.69
C ILE A 751 1.45 17.44 -9.49
N ASN A 752 1.47 18.13 -8.35
CA ASN A 752 0.52 19.16 -7.95
C ASN A 752 1.07 20.60 -8.05
N THR A 753 2.39 20.80 -8.13
CA THR A 753 3.02 22.13 -8.22
C THR A 753 3.95 22.30 -9.43
N GLY A 754 4.44 21.19 -10.01
CA GLY A 754 5.45 21.20 -11.07
C GLY A 754 6.88 21.46 -10.60
N GLU A 755 7.10 21.57 -9.28
CA GLU A 755 8.42 21.78 -8.69
C GLU A 755 9.24 20.48 -8.68
N SER A 756 10.57 20.56 -8.80
CA SER A 756 11.45 19.40 -8.64
C SER A 756 11.39 18.85 -7.21
N CYS A 757 11.31 17.54 -7.08
CA CYS A 757 11.45 16.82 -5.81
C CYS A 757 12.66 15.87 -5.82
N ASP A 758 13.67 16.18 -6.64
CA ASP A 758 15.00 15.59 -6.50
C ASP A 758 15.65 16.12 -5.21
N ASN A 759 15.42 15.38 -4.13
CA ASN A 759 15.92 15.63 -2.80
C ASN A 759 16.12 14.29 -2.04
N PRO A 760 16.92 14.24 -0.96
CA PRO A 760 17.30 12.99 -0.31
C PRO A 760 16.13 12.12 0.17
N GLN A 761 14.97 12.72 0.43
CA GLN A 761 13.74 12.06 0.90
C GLN A 761 12.74 11.72 -0.22
N SER A 762 12.92 12.27 -1.43
CA SER A 762 11.95 12.29 -2.52
C SER A 762 10.56 12.76 -2.05
N TYR A 763 10.53 14.00 -1.52
CA TYR A 763 9.38 14.58 -0.83
C TYR A 763 8.93 15.91 -1.45
N CYS A 764 7.62 16.16 -1.49
CA CYS A 764 7.02 17.42 -1.92
C CYS A 764 6.48 18.22 -0.73
N PRO A 765 6.80 19.53 -0.59
CA PRO A 765 6.30 20.37 0.50
C PRO A 765 4.78 20.37 0.62
N VAL A 766 4.06 20.37 -0.50
CA VAL A 766 2.61 20.23 -0.57
C VAL A 766 2.27 18.80 -0.98
N GLY A 767 1.59 18.05 -0.10
CA GLY A 767 1.06 16.71 -0.39
C GLY A 767 2.03 15.54 -0.14
N GLY A 768 3.28 15.81 0.21
CA GLY A 768 4.23 14.82 0.74
C GLY A 768 4.84 13.88 -0.29
N ALA A 769 5.41 12.76 0.16
CA ALA A 769 6.13 11.81 -0.69
C ALA A 769 5.25 11.25 -1.82
N LYS A 770 3.94 11.09 -1.57
CA LYS A 770 2.98 10.61 -2.58
C LYS A 770 2.87 11.51 -3.82
N MET A 771 3.23 12.79 -3.73
CA MET A 771 3.19 13.69 -4.90
C MET A 771 4.49 13.69 -5.71
N CYS A 772 5.57 13.10 -5.21
CA CYS A 772 6.87 13.10 -5.86
C CYS A 772 7.00 11.91 -6.83
N MET A 773 6.85 12.16 -8.13
CA MET A 773 6.94 11.12 -9.16
C MET A 773 7.79 11.58 -10.34
N ALA A 774 8.53 10.64 -10.93
CA ALA A 774 9.30 10.85 -12.14
C ALA A 774 8.46 10.56 -13.38
N VAL A 775 8.74 11.30 -14.46
CA VAL A 775 7.97 11.22 -15.71
C VAL A 775 8.86 10.77 -16.87
N GLY A 776 8.36 9.84 -17.68
CA GLY A 776 9.03 9.40 -18.90
C GLY A 776 9.15 10.50 -19.97
N PRO A 777 9.99 10.28 -21.00
CA PRO A 777 10.27 11.31 -22.01
C PRO A 777 9.06 11.68 -22.88
N GLY A 778 8.11 10.76 -23.08
CA GLY A 778 6.98 10.91 -24.01
C GLY A 778 5.84 11.83 -23.53
N THR A 779 4.77 11.87 -24.29
CA THR A 779 3.52 12.57 -23.96
C THR A 779 2.67 11.80 -22.94
N ASP A 780 2.69 10.47 -23.00
CA ASP A 780 2.08 9.56 -22.04
C ASP A 780 3.01 8.39 -21.66
N MET A 781 2.50 7.39 -20.94
CA MET A 781 3.26 6.19 -20.56
C MET A 781 3.58 5.26 -21.74
N PHE A 782 2.68 5.13 -22.72
CA PHE A 782 2.90 4.28 -23.90
C PHE A 782 4.00 4.88 -24.78
N ASP A 783 3.93 6.18 -25.06
CA ASP A 783 4.93 6.95 -25.81
C ASP A 783 6.28 6.96 -25.07
N SER A 784 6.28 7.16 -23.75
CA SER A 784 7.49 7.03 -22.93
C SER A 784 8.13 5.64 -23.04
N THR A 785 7.32 4.58 -22.97
CA THR A 785 7.79 3.20 -23.11
C THR A 785 8.34 2.94 -24.51
N LYS A 786 7.68 3.49 -25.55
CA LYS A 786 8.15 3.41 -26.94
C LYS A 786 9.49 4.12 -27.13
N ILE A 787 9.65 5.35 -26.63
CA ILE A 787 10.89 6.12 -26.75
C ILE A 787 12.07 5.41 -26.07
N ILE A 788 11.89 4.98 -24.80
CA ILE A 788 12.97 4.31 -24.05
C ILE A 788 13.34 2.97 -24.71
N GLY A 789 12.36 2.13 -25.05
CA GLY A 789 12.60 0.87 -25.74
C GLY A 789 13.23 1.05 -27.13
N GLN A 790 12.86 2.10 -27.87
CA GLN A 790 13.45 2.42 -29.17
C GLN A 790 14.91 2.87 -29.06
N ASN A 791 15.28 3.70 -28.09
CA ASN A 791 16.66 4.09 -27.85
C ASN A 791 17.55 2.88 -27.55
N ILE A 792 17.05 1.98 -26.70
CA ILE A 792 17.69 0.70 -26.33
C ILE A 792 17.85 -0.21 -27.57
N TYR A 793 16.79 -0.39 -28.36
CA TYR A 793 16.83 -1.15 -29.63
C TYR A 793 17.81 -0.56 -30.64
N LEU A 794 17.87 0.76 -30.81
CA LEU A 794 18.77 1.41 -31.77
C LEU A 794 20.24 1.17 -31.43
N LYS A 795 20.62 1.28 -30.15
CA LYS A 795 22.00 0.95 -29.72
C LYS A 795 22.29 -0.55 -29.87
N ALA A 796 21.35 -1.42 -29.52
CA ALA A 796 21.51 -2.86 -29.73
C ALA A 796 21.70 -3.21 -31.22
N LYS A 797 20.96 -2.54 -32.13
CA LYS A 797 21.07 -2.75 -33.58
C LYS A 797 22.44 -2.35 -34.14
N GLU A 798 22.98 -1.22 -33.70
CA GLU A 798 24.33 -0.77 -34.00
C GLU A 798 25.38 -1.80 -33.54
N LEU A 799 25.27 -2.27 -32.29
CA LEU A 799 26.16 -3.28 -31.73
C LEU A 799 26.05 -4.63 -32.45
N TYR A 800 24.83 -5.06 -32.79
CA TYR A 800 24.58 -6.30 -33.52
C TYR A 800 25.18 -6.27 -34.94
N ALA A 801 25.11 -5.13 -35.62
CA ALA A 801 25.70 -4.95 -36.95
C ALA A 801 27.23 -4.94 -36.92
N THR A 802 27.84 -4.36 -35.88
CA THR A 802 29.30 -4.18 -35.76
C THR A 802 30.03 -5.27 -34.96
N ALA A 803 29.29 -6.19 -34.33
CA ALA A 803 29.85 -7.29 -33.53
C ALA A 803 30.80 -8.19 -34.34
N SER A 804 32.07 -8.18 -33.96
CA SER A 804 33.18 -8.83 -34.67
C SER A 804 34.14 -9.61 -33.76
N GLN A 805 34.12 -9.39 -32.44
CA GLN A 805 34.91 -10.17 -31.49
C GLN A 805 34.23 -11.53 -31.23
N GLU A 806 34.79 -12.59 -31.80
CA GLU A 806 34.29 -13.97 -31.59
C GLU A 806 34.61 -14.46 -30.16
N ILE A 807 33.66 -15.13 -29.53
CA ILE A 807 33.79 -15.80 -28.23
C ILE A 807 34.10 -17.28 -28.46
N THR A 808 35.17 -17.75 -27.84
CA THR A 808 35.64 -19.15 -27.93
C THR A 808 36.17 -19.63 -26.57
N GLY A 809 36.16 -20.93 -26.35
CA GLY A 809 36.64 -21.59 -25.12
C GLY A 809 35.55 -22.39 -24.43
N ASN A 810 35.94 -23.20 -23.45
CA ASN A 810 35.05 -24.20 -22.84
C ASN A 810 33.84 -23.56 -22.13
N LEU A 811 32.76 -24.33 -22.05
CA LEU A 811 31.62 -24.05 -21.18
C LEU A 811 31.90 -24.55 -19.76
N SER A 812 31.52 -23.75 -18.78
CA SER A 812 31.50 -24.15 -17.37
C SER A 812 30.31 -23.50 -16.65
N SER A 813 29.89 -24.11 -15.55
CA SER A 813 28.78 -23.65 -14.74
C SER A 813 29.04 -24.00 -13.28
N ALA A 814 28.87 -23.04 -12.37
CA ALA A 814 28.95 -23.25 -10.94
C ALA A 814 27.69 -22.69 -10.26
N HIS A 815 27.17 -23.42 -9.29
CA HIS A 815 25.99 -23.06 -8.51
C HIS A 815 26.20 -23.48 -7.06
N GLN A 816 25.65 -22.70 -6.15
CA GLN A 816 25.56 -23.04 -4.74
C GLN A 816 24.26 -22.47 -4.17
N TRP A 817 23.59 -23.23 -3.31
CA TRP A 817 22.59 -22.65 -2.40
C TRP A 817 23.25 -22.14 -1.13
N VAL A 818 22.83 -20.96 -0.67
CA VAL A 818 23.44 -20.27 0.47
C VAL A 818 22.34 -19.85 1.43
N ASN A 819 22.53 -20.12 2.72
CA ASN A 819 21.73 -19.48 3.77
C ASN A 819 22.21 -18.03 3.94
N MET A 820 21.53 -17.09 3.29
CA MET A 820 21.87 -15.67 3.34
C MET A 820 21.58 -15.03 4.70
N SER A 821 20.83 -15.68 5.59
CA SER A 821 20.67 -15.25 7.00
C SER A 821 21.93 -15.46 7.86
N ASP A 822 22.94 -16.20 7.38
CA ASP A 822 24.04 -16.71 8.23
C ASP A 822 25.44 -16.69 7.55
N VAL A 823 25.71 -15.72 6.67
CA VAL A 823 26.99 -15.61 5.95
C VAL A 823 27.99 -14.75 6.72
N THR A 824 29.07 -15.37 7.20
CA THR A 824 30.25 -14.63 7.67
C THR A 824 31.00 -14.01 6.49
N VAL A 825 31.18 -12.70 6.54
CA VAL A 825 31.92 -11.89 5.56
C VAL A 825 33.30 -11.56 6.13
N GLN A 826 34.36 -11.93 5.40
CA GLN A 826 35.74 -11.64 5.79
C GLN A 826 36.27 -10.42 5.02
N PHE A 827 36.58 -9.33 5.72
CA PHE A 827 37.18 -8.13 5.12
C PHE A 827 38.71 -8.17 5.16
N ASN A 828 39.26 -8.68 6.26
CA ASN A 828 40.69 -8.99 6.43
C ASN A 828 40.84 -10.08 7.51
N ALA A 829 42.08 -10.42 7.87
CA ALA A 829 42.37 -11.51 8.82
C ALA A 829 41.88 -11.28 10.26
N THR A 830 41.54 -10.04 10.64
CA THR A 830 41.09 -9.68 12.01
C THR A 830 39.70 -9.06 12.07
N HIS A 831 39.13 -8.66 10.92
CA HIS A 831 37.82 -8.03 10.84
C HIS A 831 36.86 -8.83 9.95
N THR A 832 35.83 -9.38 10.59
CA THR A 832 34.72 -10.10 9.96
C THR A 832 33.40 -9.47 10.37
N ALA A 833 32.41 -9.52 9.48
CA ALA A 833 31.02 -9.21 9.80
C ALA A 833 30.10 -10.39 9.43
N LYS A 834 28.80 -10.22 9.62
CA LYS A 834 27.77 -11.22 9.33
C LYS A 834 26.63 -10.59 8.53
N THR A 835 25.94 -11.39 7.70
CA THR A 835 24.59 -11.03 7.22
C THR A 835 23.53 -11.26 8.29
N CYS A 836 22.34 -10.69 8.07
CA CYS A 836 21.21 -10.72 8.99
C CYS A 836 20.06 -11.58 8.45
N LYS A 837 19.21 -12.09 9.35
CA LYS A 837 17.87 -12.59 8.98
C LYS A 837 17.11 -11.53 8.18
N PRO A 838 16.36 -11.88 7.13
CA PRO A 838 15.80 -10.89 6.22
C PRO A 838 14.85 -9.89 6.90
N ALA A 839 15.10 -8.59 6.74
CA ALA A 839 14.19 -7.53 7.23
C ALA A 839 14.09 -6.32 6.30
N LEU A 840 12.88 -5.75 6.19
CA LEU A 840 12.56 -4.54 5.41
C LEU A 840 12.52 -3.31 6.31
N GLY A 841 13.10 -2.20 5.81
CA GLY A 841 13.17 -0.93 6.52
C GLY A 841 11.92 -0.06 6.33
N TYR A 842 11.76 1.01 7.11
CA TYR A 842 10.65 1.96 6.98
C TYR A 842 10.46 2.48 5.55
N SER A 843 11.55 2.91 4.89
CA SER A 843 11.48 3.45 3.53
C SER A 843 11.15 2.42 2.44
N PHE A 844 10.98 1.13 2.74
CA PHE A 844 10.30 0.19 1.83
C PHE A 844 8.83 0.61 1.60
N ALA A 845 8.13 1.06 2.64
CA ALA A 845 6.73 1.49 2.52
C ALA A 845 6.56 2.85 1.81
N ALA A 846 7.66 3.58 1.57
CA ALA A 846 7.68 4.84 0.83
C ALA A 846 7.61 4.66 -0.69
N GLY A 847 7.97 3.48 -1.21
CA GLY A 847 8.13 3.25 -2.66
C GLY A 847 9.25 4.10 -3.26
N THR A 848 9.17 4.34 -4.57
CA THR A 848 10.15 5.14 -5.32
C THR A 848 9.47 6.24 -6.14
N ILE A 849 10.27 7.08 -6.79
CA ILE A 849 9.77 8.07 -7.76
C ILE A 849 9.13 7.42 -9.00
N ASP A 850 9.37 6.13 -9.27
CA ASP A 850 8.70 5.36 -10.33
C ASP A 850 7.32 4.82 -9.91
N GLY A 851 7.07 4.77 -8.61
CA GLY A 851 5.90 4.16 -8.00
C GLY A 851 5.88 4.41 -6.50
N VAL A 852 5.19 5.48 -6.10
CA VAL A 852 5.10 5.92 -4.71
C VAL A 852 4.33 4.92 -3.84
N GLY A 853 4.78 4.77 -2.60
CA GLY A 853 4.21 3.86 -1.62
C GLY A 853 2.98 4.40 -0.89
N ALA A 854 2.69 3.77 0.25
CA ALA A 854 1.47 4.02 1.03
C ALA A 854 1.76 4.83 2.31
N PHE A 855 0.69 5.30 2.95
CA PHE A 855 0.70 5.92 4.29
C PHE A 855 1.66 7.13 4.51
N ASN A 856 2.20 7.72 3.42
CA ASN A 856 3.12 8.86 3.44
C ASN A 856 4.44 8.61 4.19
N PHE A 857 4.95 7.37 4.16
CA PHE A 857 6.37 7.10 4.47
C PHE A 857 7.28 7.86 3.50
N THR A 858 8.45 8.28 3.97
CA THR A 858 9.49 8.94 3.18
C THR A 858 10.66 8.01 2.90
N GLN A 859 11.46 8.33 1.87
CA GLN A 859 12.78 7.71 1.72
C GLN A 859 13.80 8.38 2.66
N GLY A 860 14.86 7.66 3.02
CA GLY A 860 15.93 8.19 3.87
C GLY A 860 15.72 8.02 5.38
N ALA A 861 14.83 7.10 5.79
CA ALA A 861 14.51 6.90 7.20
C ALA A 861 15.55 6.02 7.90
N VAL A 862 16.41 6.64 8.72
CA VAL A 862 17.40 5.96 9.59
C VAL A 862 16.92 5.79 11.05
N GLU A 863 15.79 6.38 11.40
CA GLU A 863 15.12 6.24 12.71
C GLU A 863 13.68 5.73 12.52
N GLY A 864 13.15 5.05 13.55
CA GLY A 864 11.76 4.56 13.56
C GLY A 864 10.79 5.58 14.17
N ASP A 865 9.51 5.46 13.83
CA ASP A 865 8.44 6.25 14.45
C ASP A 865 7.77 5.42 15.58
N PRO A 866 7.61 5.96 16.80
CA PRO A 866 7.02 5.22 17.92
C PRO A 866 5.60 4.67 17.68
N PHE A 867 4.81 5.28 16.80
CA PHE A 867 3.49 4.76 16.44
C PHE A 867 3.60 3.55 15.51
N TRP A 868 4.40 3.62 14.45
CA TRP A 868 4.64 2.48 13.54
C TRP A 868 5.37 1.32 14.21
N ASP A 869 6.31 1.62 15.11
CA ASP A 869 6.96 0.61 15.95
C ASP A 869 5.95 -0.13 16.84
N ALA A 870 5.03 0.58 17.49
CA ALA A 870 3.97 -0.05 18.29
C ALA A 870 2.97 -0.85 17.43
N VAL A 871 2.66 -0.39 16.23
CA VAL A 871 1.80 -1.11 15.28
C VAL A 871 2.45 -2.41 14.80
N ARG A 872 3.74 -2.38 14.45
CA ARG A 872 4.55 -3.57 14.12
C ARG A 872 4.55 -4.54 15.30
N ASP A 873 4.96 -4.07 16.48
CA ASP A 873 5.17 -4.90 17.66
C ASP A 873 3.87 -5.58 18.13
N GLN A 874 2.72 -4.90 18.00
CA GLN A 874 1.41 -5.40 18.40
C GLN A 874 0.75 -6.35 17.39
N LEU A 875 1.08 -6.25 16.08
CA LEU A 875 0.43 -7.03 15.02
C LEU A 875 1.31 -8.17 14.47
N LEU A 876 2.62 -7.97 14.44
CA LEU A 876 3.60 -8.83 13.75
C LEU A 876 4.66 -9.39 14.70
N GLY A 877 4.80 -8.81 15.89
CA GLY A 877 5.77 -9.18 16.92
C GLY A 877 6.97 -8.25 16.95
N VAL A 878 7.60 -8.14 18.13
CA VAL A 878 8.77 -7.31 18.36
C VAL A 878 9.99 -7.92 17.67
N PRO A 879 10.71 -7.20 16.79
CA PRO A 879 11.96 -7.69 16.22
C PRO A 879 13.01 -7.91 17.30
N SER A 880 13.74 -9.03 17.23
CA SER A 880 14.75 -9.35 18.25
C SER A 880 15.90 -8.34 18.28
N ASN A 881 16.59 -8.24 19.42
CA ASN A 881 17.72 -7.32 19.57
C ASN A 881 18.87 -7.68 18.61
N GLU A 882 19.15 -8.98 18.39
CA GLU A 882 20.14 -9.44 17.39
C GLU A 882 19.78 -8.92 15.99
N THR A 883 18.54 -9.11 15.56
CA THR A 883 18.08 -8.65 14.23
C THR A 883 18.10 -7.12 14.13
N LYS A 884 17.70 -6.38 15.19
CA LYS A 884 17.79 -4.91 15.26
C LYS A 884 19.23 -4.40 15.17
N ASP A 885 20.15 -4.97 15.95
CA ASP A 885 21.55 -4.55 16.00
C ASP A 885 22.28 -4.88 14.69
N CYS A 886 22.07 -6.06 14.13
CA CYS A 886 22.64 -6.47 12.84
C CYS A 886 22.21 -5.55 11.69
N HIS A 887 20.97 -5.03 11.74
CA HIS A 887 20.42 -4.22 10.66
C HIS A 887 20.81 -2.74 10.66
N LYS A 888 21.43 -2.21 11.72
CA LYS A 888 21.73 -0.77 11.85
C LYS A 888 22.46 -0.21 10.61
N PRO A 889 22.10 1.00 10.12
CA PRO A 889 21.13 1.95 10.68
C PRO A 889 19.67 1.74 10.21
N LYS A 890 19.28 0.58 9.66
CA LYS A 890 17.88 0.35 9.21
C LYS A 890 16.89 0.31 10.38
N PRO A 891 15.89 1.22 10.45
CA PRO A 891 14.72 1.04 11.31
C PRO A 891 13.82 -0.03 10.66
N ILE A 892 13.58 -1.14 11.36
CA ILE A 892 12.86 -2.30 10.81
C ILE A 892 11.36 -2.07 10.83
N LEU A 893 10.71 -2.11 9.65
CA LEU A 893 9.26 -2.12 9.53
C LEU A 893 8.70 -3.56 9.52
N PHE A 894 9.39 -4.49 8.86
CA PHE A 894 9.02 -5.92 8.82
C PHE A 894 10.24 -6.82 9.06
N ASN A 895 10.25 -7.55 10.19
CA ASN A 895 11.28 -8.53 10.56
C ASN A 895 11.03 -9.90 9.88
N THR A 896 10.95 -9.91 8.56
CA THR A 896 10.46 -11.04 7.75
C THR A 896 11.13 -12.41 7.98
N GLY A 897 12.39 -12.46 8.46
CA GLY A 897 13.09 -13.69 8.85
C GLY A 897 12.74 -14.25 10.23
N GLU A 898 11.92 -13.53 10.99
CA GLU A 898 11.32 -13.98 12.26
C GLU A 898 9.81 -14.26 12.07
N MET A 899 9.26 -13.92 10.90
CA MET A 899 7.84 -14.06 10.54
C MET A 899 7.63 -15.35 9.73
N LEU A 900 7.22 -16.42 10.40
CA LEU A 900 7.18 -17.78 9.85
C LEU A 900 5.77 -18.29 9.47
N LEU A 901 4.71 -17.52 9.74
CA LEU A 901 3.31 -17.93 9.53
C LEU A 901 2.62 -17.12 8.42
N PRO A 902 1.77 -17.75 7.57
CA PRO A 902 1.54 -19.20 7.47
C PRO A 902 2.73 -19.96 6.87
N TYR A 903 3.60 -19.25 6.16
CA TYR A 903 4.92 -19.68 5.68
C TYR A 903 5.94 -18.54 5.94
N PRO A 904 7.26 -18.80 5.90
CA PRO A 904 8.28 -17.76 5.92
C PRO A 904 7.97 -16.59 4.98
N TRP A 905 8.12 -15.37 5.47
CA TRP A 905 7.78 -14.16 4.69
C TRP A 905 8.82 -13.82 3.62
N HIS A 906 10.08 -14.21 3.85
CA HIS A 906 11.19 -14.09 2.90
C HIS A 906 12.04 -15.36 2.83
N PRO A 907 12.82 -15.54 1.75
CA PRO A 907 13.78 -16.63 1.65
C PRO A 907 15.00 -16.42 2.55
N GLU A 908 15.42 -17.50 3.20
CA GLU A 908 16.76 -17.61 3.80
C GLU A 908 17.73 -18.30 2.83
N ILE A 909 17.25 -19.31 2.10
CA ILE A 909 18.03 -20.10 1.15
C ILE A 909 17.94 -19.50 -0.25
N VAL A 910 19.10 -19.12 -0.80
CA VAL A 910 19.25 -18.32 -2.01
C VAL A 910 20.22 -18.98 -2.99
N ASP A 911 19.90 -18.93 -4.29
CA ASP A 911 20.78 -19.40 -5.36
C ASP A 911 21.84 -18.34 -5.71
N VAL A 912 23.11 -18.73 -5.72
CA VAL A 912 24.19 -17.99 -6.41
C VAL A 912 24.73 -18.87 -7.54
N GLN A 913 24.93 -18.29 -8.73
CA GLN A 913 25.26 -19.05 -9.93
C GLN A 913 26.08 -18.23 -10.93
N ILE A 914 27.08 -18.87 -11.53
CA ILE A 914 27.86 -18.35 -12.67
C ILE A 914 27.78 -19.38 -13.79
N ILE A 915 27.47 -18.91 -15.01
CA ILE A 915 27.73 -19.67 -16.24
C ILE A 915 28.81 -18.95 -17.06
N THR A 916 29.74 -19.70 -17.64
CA THR A 916 30.78 -19.16 -18.52
C THR A 916 30.66 -19.74 -19.93
N ILE A 917 30.73 -18.87 -20.92
CA ILE A 917 30.75 -19.19 -22.35
C ILE A 917 32.07 -18.62 -22.88
N GLY A 918 33.11 -19.46 -22.96
CA GLY A 918 34.45 -19.01 -23.31
C GLY A 918 34.93 -17.86 -22.41
N SER A 919 35.36 -16.74 -23.02
CA SER A 919 35.81 -15.53 -22.33
C SER A 919 34.70 -14.62 -21.77
N VAL A 920 33.51 -15.15 -21.50
CA VAL A 920 32.37 -14.43 -20.92
C VAL A 920 31.84 -15.15 -19.69
N ALA A 921 31.62 -14.42 -18.60
CA ALA A 921 30.99 -14.91 -17.37
C ALA A 921 29.69 -14.13 -17.10
N ILE A 922 28.57 -14.85 -17.03
CA ILE A 922 27.25 -14.30 -16.69
C ILE A 922 26.98 -14.61 -15.22
N LEU A 923 26.87 -13.57 -14.40
CA LEU A 923 26.59 -13.67 -12.96
C LEU A 923 25.09 -13.56 -12.74
N ALA A 924 24.45 -14.68 -12.41
CA ALA A 924 23.00 -14.75 -12.18
C ALA A 924 22.70 -14.30 -10.74
N VAL A 925 22.35 -13.02 -10.55
CA VAL A 925 22.16 -12.43 -9.22
C VAL A 925 20.68 -12.47 -8.79
N PRO A 926 20.37 -12.83 -7.53
CA PRO A 926 19.02 -13.14 -7.07
C PRO A 926 18.18 -11.91 -6.65
N GLY A 927 18.34 -10.79 -7.36
CA GLY A 927 17.68 -9.54 -6.99
C GLY A 927 18.17 -8.33 -7.78
N GLU A 928 17.93 -7.16 -7.21
CA GLU A 928 18.14 -5.87 -7.85
C GLU A 928 19.37 -5.16 -7.27
N PHE A 929 20.53 -5.43 -7.87
CA PHE A 929 21.78 -4.74 -7.55
C PHE A 929 21.71 -3.28 -8.01
N THR A 930 22.10 -2.34 -7.14
CA THR A 930 22.34 -0.94 -7.53
C THR A 930 23.52 -0.81 -8.51
N THR A 931 23.66 0.36 -9.12
CA THR A 931 24.72 0.70 -10.07
C THR A 931 26.10 0.37 -9.49
N MET A 932 26.46 0.89 -8.30
CA MET A 932 27.78 0.61 -7.72
C MET A 932 27.92 -0.82 -7.20
N SER A 933 26.83 -1.43 -6.71
CA SER A 933 26.84 -2.85 -6.31
C SER A 933 27.18 -3.78 -7.47
N GLY A 934 26.57 -3.56 -8.63
CA GLY A 934 26.87 -4.33 -9.84
C GLY A 934 28.29 -4.09 -10.36
N ARG A 935 28.78 -2.83 -10.32
CA ARG A 935 30.18 -2.50 -10.66
C ARG A 935 31.17 -3.27 -9.79
N ARG A 936 31.06 -3.14 -8.46
CA ARG A 936 31.92 -3.83 -7.49
C ARG A 936 31.90 -5.34 -7.69
N LEU A 937 30.74 -5.94 -7.93
CA LEU A 937 30.64 -7.38 -8.20
C LEU A 937 31.30 -7.79 -9.53
N ARG A 938 31.08 -7.05 -10.63
CA ARG A 938 31.71 -7.31 -11.94
C ARG A 938 33.24 -7.27 -11.84
N GLU A 939 33.78 -6.23 -11.21
CA GLU A 939 35.22 -6.07 -11.04
C GLU A 939 35.82 -7.14 -10.11
N ALA A 940 35.21 -7.35 -8.95
CA ALA A 940 35.73 -8.29 -7.95
C ALA A 940 35.72 -9.75 -8.46
N VAL A 941 34.78 -10.13 -9.34
CA VAL A 941 34.78 -11.44 -10.00
C VAL A 941 35.77 -11.49 -11.16
N LYS A 942 35.87 -10.43 -11.98
CA LYS A 942 36.86 -10.35 -13.06
C LYS A 942 38.29 -10.52 -12.54
N SER A 943 38.66 -9.78 -11.50
CA SER A 943 40.00 -9.87 -10.90
C SER A 943 40.24 -11.18 -10.14
N GLU A 944 39.21 -11.91 -9.73
CA GLU A 944 39.39 -13.28 -9.23
C GLU A 944 39.76 -14.24 -10.37
N PHE A 945 39.05 -14.22 -11.51
CA PHE A 945 39.45 -14.98 -12.70
C PHE A 945 40.89 -14.64 -13.14
N GLU A 946 41.25 -13.36 -13.21
CA GLU A 946 42.60 -12.91 -13.58
C GLU A 946 43.66 -13.38 -12.56
N SER A 947 43.34 -13.43 -11.26
CA SER A 947 44.24 -13.94 -10.21
C SER A 947 44.50 -15.45 -10.31
N GLN A 948 43.58 -16.20 -10.92
CA GLN A 948 43.72 -17.64 -11.18
C GLN A 948 44.18 -17.91 -12.62
N GLY A 949 44.79 -16.93 -13.31
CA GLY A 949 45.34 -17.07 -14.67
C GLY A 949 44.32 -17.05 -15.80
N THR A 950 43.03 -16.88 -15.51
CA THR A 950 41.95 -16.79 -16.52
C THR A 950 41.78 -15.34 -16.96
N HIS A 951 42.72 -14.85 -17.77
CA HIS A 951 42.75 -13.45 -18.22
C HIS A 951 41.68 -13.13 -19.28
N GLY A 952 41.27 -11.86 -19.36
CA GLY A 952 40.42 -11.35 -20.45
C GLY A 952 38.91 -11.63 -20.30
N MET A 953 38.46 -12.11 -19.14
CA MET A 953 37.04 -12.40 -18.89
C MET A 953 36.15 -11.15 -18.96
N ASN A 954 35.08 -11.23 -19.75
CA ASN A 954 33.99 -10.27 -19.78
C ASN A 954 32.93 -10.68 -18.77
N VAL A 955 32.79 -9.92 -17.68
CA VAL A 955 31.84 -10.22 -16.60
C VAL A 955 30.58 -9.37 -16.76
N VAL A 956 29.41 -10.03 -16.77
CA VAL A 956 28.09 -9.42 -16.99
C VAL A 956 27.17 -9.78 -15.83
N ILE A 957 26.36 -8.81 -15.36
CA ILE A 957 25.30 -9.09 -14.38
C ILE A 957 24.04 -9.50 -15.13
N ALA A 958 23.45 -10.63 -14.77
CA ALA A 958 22.07 -10.96 -15.10
C ALA A 958 21.23 -10.76 -13.84
N GLY A 959 20.36 -9.76 -13.84
CA GLY A 959 19.51 -9.40 -12.71
C GLY A 959 18.38 -10.41 -12.47
N LEU A 960 17.77 -10.31 -11.28
CA LEU A 960 16.51 -10.97 -10.92
C LEU A 960 16.46 -12.47 -11.25
N CYS A 961 17.59 -13.15 -11.08
CA CYS A 961 17.78 -14.53 -11.49
C CYS A 961 17.37 -15.51 -10.41
N ASN A 962 16.71 -16.60 -10.80
CA ASN A 962 16.46 -17.82 -10.02
C ASN A 962 15.52 -17.69 -8.81
N ILE A 963 15.73 -16.69 -7.98
CA ILE A 963 14.95 -16.32 -6.80
C ILE A 963 15.06 -14.80 -6.63
N TYR A 964 14.05 -14.18 -6.02
CA TYR A 964 14.03 -12.75 -5.75
C TYR A 964 14.20 -12.47 -4.26
N THR A 965 15.23 -11.68 -3.92
CA THR A 965 15.58 -11.26 -2.56
C THR A 965 15.58 -9.74 -2.40
N HIS A 966 14.69 -9.02 -3.11
CA HIS A 966 14.68 -7.56 -3.19
C HIS A 966 16.03 -6.98 -3.66
N TYR A 967 16.51 -5.93 -3.00
CA TYR A 967 17.58 -5.06 -3.48
C TYR A 967 18.93 -5.40 -2.88
N ILE A 968 20.00 -5.01 -3.57
CA ILE A 968 21.37 -5.07 -3.06
C ILE A 968 22.02 -3.71 -3.30
N ALA A 969 22.07 -2.90 -2.23
CA ALA A 969 22.83 -1.66 -2.15
C ALA A 969 24.28 -1.90 -1.66
N THR A 970 25.18 -0.94 -1.89
CA THR A 970 26.50 -0.95 -1.25
C THR A 970 26.37 -0.70 0.27
N TYR A 971 27.44 -0.95 1.03
CA TYR A 971 27.44 -0.65 2.47
C TYR A 971 27.18 0.84 2.70
N GLU A 972 27.73 1.69 1.84
CA GLU A 972 27.65 3.14 1.88
C GLU A 972 26.26 3.65 1.48
N GLU A 973 25.69 3.14 0.38
CA GLU A 973 24.31 3.38 -0.03
C GLU A 973 23.31 2.92 1.04
N TYR A 974 23.60 1.80 1.71
CA TYR A 974 22.79 1.24 2.79
C TYR A 974 22.67 2.21 3.98
N GLN A 975 23.70 3.01 4.30
CA GLN A 975 23.64 3.92 5.44
C GLN A 975 22.54 4.99 5.29
N VAL A 976 22.17 5.35 4.06
CA VAL A 976 21.18 6.40 3.77
C VAL A 976 19.74 5.93 3.98
N GLN A 977 19.46 4.63 3.91
CA GLN A 977 18.10 4.07 4.00
C GLN A 977 17.06 4.71 3.04
N ARG A 978 17.45 5.01 1.80
CA ARG A 978 16.51 5.13 0.66
C ARG A 978 15.88 3.77 0.32
N TYR A 979 14.92 3.72 -0.62
CA TYR A 979 14.11 2.53 -0.90
C TYR A 979 14.94 1.25 -1.12
N GLU A 980 16.02 1.32 -1.92
CA GLU A 980 16.89 0.19 -2.22
C GLU A 980 17.64 -0.31 -0.97
N ALA A 981 18.09 0.61 -0.13
CA ALA A 981 18.79 0.34 1.13
C ALA A 981 17.85 -0.24 2.20
N ALA A 982 16.64 0.32 2.34
CA ALA A 982 15.58 -0.24 3.18
C ALA A 982 15.14 -1.63 2.71
N SER A 983 15.20 -1.88 1.40
CA SER A 983 14.87 -3.15 0.76
C SER A 983 16.07 -4.10 0.58
N THR A 984 17.25 -3.76 1.10
CA THR A 984 18.41 -4.67 1.14
C THR A 984 18.27 -5.61 2.33
N ILE A 985 17.66 -6.79 2.11
CA ILE A 985 17.04 -7.55 3.21
C ILE A 985 18.01 -8.25 4.15
N TYR A 986 19.20 -8.67 3.73
CA TYR A 986 20.16 -9.38 4.61
C TYR A 986 21.17 -8.46 5.34
N GLY A 987 20.83 -7.17 5.45
CA GLY A 987 21.60 -6.19 6.24
C GLY A 987 22.73 -5.49 5.46
N PRO A 988 23.52 -4.64 6.16
CA PRO A 988 24.51 -3.74 5.53
C PRO A 988 25.61 -4.45 4.75
N HIS A 989 25.86 -5.74 5.03
CA HIS A 989 26.91 -6.54 4.40
C HIS A 989 26.41 -7.46 3.28
N THR A 990 25.15 -7.32 2.84
CA THR A 990 24.54 -8.13 1.76
C THR A 990 25.40 -8.16 0.49
N LEU A 991 25.86 -7.00 0.00
CA LEU A 991 26.74 -6.92 -1.17
C LEU A 991 28.07 -7.66 -0.94
N SER A 992 28.70 -7.42 0.21
CA SER A 992 30.01 -8.01 0.55
C SER A 992 29.94 -9.54 0.64
N ALA A 993 28.83 -10.08 1.16
CA ALA A 993 28.54 -11.51 1.12
C ALA A 993 28.43 -12.03 -0.32
N TYR A 994 27.65 -11.37 -1.19
CA TYR A 994 27.58 -11.76 -2.61
C TYR A 994 28.95 -11.67 -3.31
N ILE A 995 29.75 -10.62 -3.09
CA ILE A 995 31.10 -10.52 -3.64
C ILE A 995 31.98 -11.70 -3.20
N GLN A 996 31.95 -12.07 -1.91
CA GLN A 996 32.70 -13.21 -1.39
C GLN A 996 32.24 -14.54 -2.02
N LEU A 997 30.93 -14.75 -2.16
CA LEU A 997 30.33 -15.96 -2.72
C LEU A 997 30.62 -16.11 -4.22
N PHE A 998 30.38 -15.08 -5.02
CA PHE A 998 30.63 -15.12 -6.46
C PHE A 998 32.14 -15.22 -6.79
N ARG A 999 33.03 -14.65 -5.96
CA ARG A 999 34.48 -14.92 -6.06
C ARG A 999 34.82 -16.39 -5.79
N ARG A 1000 34.18 -17.03 -4.79
CA ARG A 1000 34.36 -18.47 -4.56
C ARG A 1000 33.94 -19.30 -5.77
N LEU A 1001 32.80 -19.00 -6.39
CA LEU A 1001 32.34 -19.67 -7.61
C LEU A 1001 33.30 -19.44 -8.79
N ALA A 1002 33.77 -18.20 -8.99
CA ALA A 1002 34.72 -17.86 -10.05
C ALA A 1002 36.06 -18.58 -9.91
N ARG A 1003 36.62 -18.63 -8.69
CA ARG A 1003 37.82 -19.41 -8.37
C ARG A 1003 37.67 -20.89 -8.71
N ALA A 1004 36.54 -21.47 -8.31
CA ALA A 1004 36.26 -22.89 -8.54
C ALA A 1004 36.11 -23.20 -10.04
N ILE A 1005 35.51 -22.30 -10.83
CA ILE A 1005 35.48 -22.41 -12.31
C ILE A 1005 36.90 -22.34 -12.89
N ALA A 1006 37.67 -21.32 -12.52
CA ALA A 1006 39.01 -21.06 -13.05
C ALA A 1006 39.99 -22.22 -12.80
N LYS A 1007 39.91 -22.84 -11.63
CA LYS A 1007 40.73 -24.00 -11.26
C LYS A 1007 40.14 -25.36 -11.66
N HIS A 1008 38.90 -25.38 -12.14
CA HIS A 1008 38.08 -26.58 -12.36
C HIS A 1008 37.67 -27.35 -11.09
N GLU A 1009 37.94 -26.79 -9.90
CA GLU A 1009 37.48 -27.20 -8.57
C GLU A 1009 35.96 -26.91 -8.33
N VAL A 1010 35.16 -26.62 -9.39
CA VAL A 1010 33.69 -26.38 -9.31
C VAL A 1010 32.99 -27.46 -8.51
N GLN A 1011 33.40 -28.70 -8.75
CA GLN A 1011 32.74 -29.87 -8.22
C GLN A 1011 33.07 -30.08 -6.73
N ASP A 1012 34.15 -29.45 -6.25
CA ASP A 1012 34.58 -29.43 -4.84
C ASP A 1012 33.78 -28.40 -4.01
N LEU A 1013 32.92 -27.58 -4.65
CA LEU A 1013 31.99 -26.71 -3.96
C LEU A 1013 30.91 -27.53 -3.20
N PRO A 1014 30.55 -27.14 -1.97
CA PRO A 1014 29.42 -27.73 -1.27
C PRO A 1014 28.10 -27.27 -1.91
N LYS A 1015 27.21 -28.21 -2.24
CA LYS A 1015 25.85 -27.94 -2.80
C LYS A 1015 25.08 -26.87 -2.02
N GLY A 1016 25.24 -26.88 -0.69
CA GLY A 1016 24.51 -26.03 0.25
C GLY A 1016 23.16 -26.62 0.67
N PRO A 1017 22.44 -25.95 1.59
CA PRO A 1017 21.10 -26.34 2.01
C PRO A 1017 20.12 -26.28 0.84
N GLU A 1018 19.23 -27.26 0.73
CA GLU A 1018 18.21 -27.29 -0.34
C GLU A 1018 17.04 -26.33 0.01
N PRO A 1019 16.60 -25.45 -0.91
CA PRO A 1019 15.52 -24.51 -0.63
C PRO A 1019 14.17 -25.21 -0.43
N PRO A 1020 13.31 -24.70 0.47
CA PRO A 1020 12.02 -25.33 0.74
C PRO A 1020 11.05 -25.14 -0.42
N PHE A 1021 10.15 -26.11 -0.61
CA PHE A 1021 9.01 -26.04 -1.53
C PHE A 1021 7.71 -26.12 -0.73
N PHE A 1022 6.93 -25.04 -0.68
CA PHE A 1022 5.75 -24.98 0.18
C PHE A 1022 4.50 -25.54 -0.51
N ASN A 1023 3.71 -26.34 0.23
CA ASN A 1023 2.42 -26.85 -0.23
C ASN A 1023 1.29 -25.82 -0.02
N VAL A 1024 1.32 -24.74 -0.83
CA VAL A 1024 0.40 -23.59 -0.71
C VAL A 1024 -0.99 -23.91 -1.28
N THR A 1025 -1.75 -24.75 -0.58
CA THR A 1025 -3.16 -25.00 -0.88
C THR A 1025 -4.07 -23.92 -0.29
N ASN A 1026 -5.16 -23.60 -1.00
CA ASN A 1026 -6.29 -22.74 -0.55
C ASN A 1026 -5.99 -21.26 -0.24
N LEU A 1027 -4.76 -20.74 -0.43
CA LEU A 1027 -4.41 -19.37 -0.04
C LEU A 1027 -4.69 -18.30 -1.13
N THR A 1028 -5.73 -18.48 -1.95
CA THR A 1028 -6.10 -17.57 -3.05
C THR A 1028 -7.26 -16.65 -2.63
N LEU A 1029 -7.03 -15.32 -2.61
CA LEU A 1029 -8.01 -14.30 -2.26
C LEU A 1029 -8.77 -13.72 -3.48
N LEU A 1030 -8.48 -14.20 -4.69
CA LEU A 1030 -9.21 -13.79 -5.89
C LEU A 1030 -10.67 -14.30 -5.87
N PRO A 1031 -11.65 -13.46 -6.24
CA PRO A 1031 -13.01 -13.92 -6.50
C PRO A 1031 -13.06 -15.03 -7.57
N THR A 1032 -13.96 -15.99 -7.38
CA THR A 1032 -14.26 -17.00 -8.39
C THR A 1032 -14.96 -16.37 -9.59
N VAL A 1033 -14.57 -16.76 -10.80
CA VAL A 1033 -15.19 -16.28 -12.04
C VAL A 1033 -16.62 -16.84 -12.10
N LEU A 1034 -17.61 -15.94 -12.08
CA LEU A 1034 -19.03 -16.26 -12.28
C LEU A 1034 -19.26 -16.80 -13.71
N PRO A 1035 -20.35 -17.54 -13.97
CA PRO A 1035 -20.75 -17.86 -15.34
C PRO A 1035 -21.02 -16.56 -16.11
N ASP A 1036 -20.55 -16.49 -17.36
CA ASP A 1036 -20.74 -15.30 -18.20
C ASP A 1036 -22.16 -15.29 -18.80
N VAL A 1037 -22.71 -14.10 -18.97
CA VAL A 1037 -24.07 -13.88 -19.49
C VAL A 1037 -24.04 -12.76 -20.54
N ALA A 1038 -24.54 -13.04 -21.74
CA ALA A 1038 -24.70 -12.04 -22.79
C ALA A 1038 -25.97 -11.18 -22.52
N PRO A 1039 -26.01 -9.91 -22.98
CA PRO A 1039 -27.21 -9.08 -22.88
C PRO A 1039 -28.43 -9.69 -23.59
N LEU A 1040 -29.63 -9.27 -23.20
CA LEU A 1040 -30.86 -9.72 -23.84
C LEU A 1040 -30.85 -9.38 -25.34
N ASN A 1041 -31.22 -10.35 -26.19
CA ASN A 1041 -31.17 -10.27 -27.65
C ASN A 1041 -29.78 -10.00 -28.25
N LYS A 1042 -28.70 -10.36 -27.53
CA LYS A 1042 -27.31 -10.35 -28.01
C LYS A 1042 -26.63 -11.70 -27.73
N THR A 1043 -25.62 -12.04 -28.52
CA THR A 1043 -24.73 -13.19 -28.26
C THR A 1043 -23.28 -12.75 -27.97
N PHE A 1044 -22.42 -13.69 -27.59
CA PHE A 1044 -21.00 -13.40 -27.33
C PHE A 1044 -20.26 -13.22 -28.65
N GLY A 1045 -19.53 -12.11 -28.80
CA GLY A 1045 -18.95 -11.68 -30.07
C GLY A 1045 -19.81 -10.69 -30.87
N ASP A 1046 -21.05 -10.41 -30.44
CA ASP A 1046 -21.84 -9.34 -31.05
C ASP A 1046 -21.20 -7.96 -30.84
N VAL A 1047 -21.19 -7.13 -31.87
CA VAL A 1047 -20.78 -5.72 -31.77
C VAL A 1047 -21.78 -4.93 -30.90
N LEU A 1048 -21.24 -4.07 -30.04
CA LEU A 1048 -21.94 -3.08 -29.21
C LEU A 1048 -21.65 -1.64 -29.67
N GLN A 1049 -20.39 -1.37 -30.04
CA GLN A 1049 -19.95 -0.13 -30.67
C GLN A 1049 -19.16 -0.48 -31.92
N GLU A 1050 -19.60 0.02 -33.07
CA GLU A 1050 -19.07 -0.33 -34.39
C GLU A 1050 -18.04 0.69 -34.88
N VAL A 1051 -17.15 0.25 -35.77
CA VAL A 1051 -16.14 1.09 -36.42
C VAL A 1051 -16.75 2.17 -37.33
N LYS A 1052 -16.00 3.26 -37.58
CA LYS A 1052 -16.31 4.19 -38.68
C LYS A 1052 -16.06 3.49 -40.03
N GLN A 1053 -16.75 3.91 -41.09
CA GLN A 1053 -16.51 3.39 -42.44
C GLN A 1053 -15.12 3.74 -43.01
N HIS A 1054 -14.54 4.88 -42.59
CA HIS A 1054 -13.26 5.36 -43.09
C HIS A 1054 -12.43 5.92 -41.92
N TYR A 1055 -11.11 5.69 -41.97
CA TYR A 1055 -10.11 6.28 -41.07
C TYR A 1055 -8.89 6.75 -41.86
N ARG A 1056 -8.06 7.60 -41.23
CA ARG A 1056 -6.75 8.03 -41.73
C ARG A 1056 -5.63 7.38 -40.92
N VAL A 1057 -4.45 7.28 -41.52
CA VAL A 1057 -3.23 6.91 -40.77
C VAL A 1057 -2.98 7.91 -39.63
N GLY A 1058 -2.58 7.41 -38.46
CA GLY A 1058 -2.46 8.18 -37.22
C GLY A 1058 -3.75 8.31 -36.40
N GLU A 1059 -4.92 7.89 -36.92
CA GLU A 1059 -6.14 7.77 -36.11
C GLU A 1059 -6.20 6.44 -35.33
N VAL A 1060 -7.13 6.35 -34.38
CA VAL A 1060 -7.43 5.13 -33.63
C VAL A 1060 -8.76 4.55 -34.10
N VAL A 1061 -8.76 3.28 -34.52
CA VAL A 1061 -9.96 2.46 -34.70
C VAL A 1061 -10.35 1.91 -33.34
N GLU A 1062 -11.63 2.00 -32.99
CA GLU A 1062 -12.17 1.50 -31.72
C GLU A 1062 -13.45 0.71 -32.00
N VAL A 1063 -13.52 -0.53 -31.50
CA VAL A 1063 -14.68 -1.41 -31.61
C VAL A 1063 -14.93 -2.08 -30.26
N THR A 1064 -16.19 -2.20 -29.85
CA THR A 1064 -16.57 -2.87 -28.59
C THR A 1064 -17.52 -4.04 -28.85
N PHE A 1065 -17.22 -5.19 -28.27
CA PHE A 1065 -17.95 -6.45 -28.40
C PHE A 1065 -18.55 -6.92 -27.05
N VAL A 1066 -19.63 -7.71 -27.12
CA VAL A 1066 -20.10 -8.53 -26.00
C VAL A 1066 -19.05 -9.59 -25.67
N SER A 1067 -18.62 -9.63 -24.41
CA SER A 1067 -17.45 -10.38 -23.96
C SER A 1067 -17.73 -11.29 -22.76
N ALA A 1068 -16.82 -12.22 -22.54
CA ALA A 1068 -16.71 -13.07 -21.36
C ALA A 1068 -15.36 -12.80 -20.66
N ASN A 1069 -15.21 -13.23 -19.41
CA ASN A 1069 -14.01 -12.99 -18.61
C ASN A 1069 -12.75 -13.67 -19.21
N PRO A 1070 -11.67 -12.93 -19.55
CA PRO A 1070 -10.44 -13.50 -20.10
C PRO A 1070 -9.77 -14.59 -19.23
N ARG A 1071 -10.04 -14.62 -17.92
CA ARG A 1071 -9.59 -15.70 -17.03
C ARG A 1071 -10.12 -17.09 -17.42
N ASN A 1072 -11.19 -17.17 -18.22
CA ASN A 1072 -11.77 -18.42 -18.71
C ASN A 1072 -10.88 -19.18 -19.71
N TRP A 1073 -9.93 -18.49 -20.36
CA TRP A 1073 -8.98 -19.11 -21.29
C TRP A 1073 -7.88 -19.92 -20.58
N ALA A 1074 -7.63 -19.63 -19.30
CA ALA A 1074 -6.33 -19.88 -18.67
C ALA A 1074 -5.97 -21.34 -18.32
N ASP A 1075 -6.72 -22.33 -18.81
CA ASP A 1075 -6.35 -23.75 -18.78
C ASP A 1075 -5.88 -24.29 -20.16
N ASP A 1076 -6.07 -23.54 -21.25
CA ASP A 1076 -5.80 -23.97 -22.65
C ASP A 1076 -4.65 -23.14 -23.27
N MET A 1077 -3.43 -23.41 -22.79
CA MET A 1077 -2.29 -22.46 -22.78
C MET A 1077 -1.38 -22.46 -24.02
N THR A 1078 -1.90 -22.54 -25.25
CA THR A 1078 -1.04 -22.44 -26.46
C THR A 1078 -1.60 -21.58 -27.57
N ASP A 1079 -0.78 -20.61 -28.00
CA ASP A 1079 -0.75 -20.02 -29.35
C ASP A 1079 -2.09 -19.41 -29.82
N HIS A 1080 -2.82 -18.81 -28.86
CA HIS A 1080 -4.11 -18.13 -29.06
C HIS A 1080 -4.00 -16.63 -28.80
N THR A 1081 -4.68 -15.81 -29.61
CA THR A 1081 -4.70 -14.34 -29.51
C THR A 1081 -6.13 -13.82 -29.28
N PHE A 1082 -6.30 -12.77 -28.47
CA PHE A 1082 -7.62 -12.19 -28.18
C PHE A 1082 -8.17 -11.35 -29.34
N LEU A 1083 -7.33 -10.88 -30.27
CA LEU A 1083 -7.74 -10.04 -31.40
C LEU A 1083 -6.92 -10.30 -32.66
N THR A 1084 -7.49 -10.04 -33.83
CA THR A 1084 -6.74 -9.82 -35.06
C THR A 1084 -7.21 -8.54 -35.74
N VAL A 1085 -6.27 -7.79 -36.30
CA VAL A 1085 -6.54 -6.79 -37.36
C VAL A 1085 -6.20 -7.46 -38.68
N GLU A 1086 -7.14 -7.43 -39.62
CA GLU A 1086 -7.04 -8.14 -40.90
C GLU A 1086 -7.21 -7.17 -42.07
N LYS A 1087 -6.36 -7.31 -43.08
CA LYS A 1087 -6.46 -6.59 -44.36
C LYS A 1087 -7.13 -7.48 -45.41
N TYR A 1088 -8.05 -6.92 -46.20
CA TYR A 1088 -8.61 -7.62 -47.36
C TYR A 1088 -7.65 -7.56 -48.55
N GLU A 1089 -7.32 -8.71 -49.13
CA GLU A 1089 -6.52 -8.82 -50.34
C GLU A 1089 -7.41 -9.08 -51.58
N ASN A 1090 -7.55 -8.07 -52.44
CA ASN A 1090 -8.33 -8.20 -53.68
C ASN A 1090 -7.85 -9.32 -54.63
N VAL A 1091 -6.56 -9.70 -54.56
CA VAL A 1091 -5.95 -10.72 -55.42
C VAL A 1091 -6.29 -12.13 -54.95
N SER A 1092 -6.11 -12.44 -53.66
CA SER A 1092 -6.43 -13.74 -53.07
C SER A 1092 -7.91 -13.87 -52.69
N ARG A 1093 -8.66 -12.75 -52.67
CA ARG A 1093 -10.04 -12.60 -52.16
C ARG A 1093 -10.21 -13.03 -50.71
N SER A 1094 -9.14 -12.95 -49.93
CA SER A 1094 -9.06 -13.41 -48.54
C SER A 1094 -8.71 -12.28 -47.57
N TRP A 1095 -8.94 -12.54 -46.29
CA TRP A 1095 -8.49 -11.69 -45.19
C TRP A 1095 -7.14 -12.18 -44.67
N ARG A 1096 -6.13 -11.31 -44.68
CA ARG A 1096 -4.79 -11.57 -44.14
C ARG A 1096 -4.61 -10.83 -42.83
N VAL A 1097 -4.26 -11.55 -41.76
CA VAL A 1097 -3.89 -10.93 -40.48
C VAL A 1097 -2.66 -10.05 -40.67
N VAL A 1098 -2.69 -8.85 -40.09
CA VAL A 1098 -1.56 -7.90 -40.08
C VAL A 1098 -1.13 -7.50 -38.66
N HIS A 1099 -2.04 -7.56 -37.69
CA HIS A 1099 -1.75 -7.38 -36.27
C HIS A 1099 -2.53 -8.40 -35.42
N ASN A 1100 -1.99 -8.70 -34.25
CA ASN A 1100 -2.51 -9.59 -33.21
C ASN A 1100 -2.38 -8.91 -31.83
N ASP A 1101 -2.83 -9.54 -30.73
CA ASP A 1101 -2.70 -8.98 -29.37
C ASP A 1101 -1.27 -8.88 -28.79
N ALA A 1102 -0.25 -9.23 -29.59
CA ALA A 1102 1.16 -8.97 -29.32
C ALA A 1102 1.71 -7.75 -30.08
N SER A 1103 0.90 -7.14 -30.94
CA SER A 1103 1.24 -5.98 -31.77
C SER A 1103 1.06 -4.68 -30.99
N TRP A 1104 2.13 -3.88 -30.86
CA TRP A 1104 2.19 -2.63 -30.08
C TRP A 1104 1.36 -1.46 -30.65
N GLU A 1105 0.68 -1.71 -31.75
CA GLU A 1105 -0.30 -0.85 -32.42
C GLU A 1105 -1.72 -1.18 -31.96
N THR A 1106 -1.94 -2.32 -31.27
CA THR A 1106 -3.24 -2.79 -30.81
C THR A 1106 -3.34 -2.75 -29.29
N ARG A 1107 -4.57 -2.63 -28.78
CA ARG A 1107 -4.85 -2.78 -27.35
C ARG A 1107 -6.17 -3.52 -27.16
N PHE A 1108 -6.21 -4.44 -26.20
CA PHE A 1108 -7.43 -5.12 -25.79
C PHE A 1108 -7.76 -4.71 -24.35
N TYR A 1109 -8.90 -4.06 -24.16
CA TYR A 1109 -9.45 -3.69 -22.86
C TYR A 1109 -10.63 -4.59 -22.52
N TRP A 1110 -10.67 -5.12 -21.31
CA TRP A 1110 -11.81 -5.86 -20.78
C TRP A 1110 -12.44 -5.14 -19.59
N SER A 1111 -13.76 -4.94 -19.64
CA SER A 1111 -14.50 -4.25 -18.58
C SER A 1111 -15.65 -5.11 -18.04
N LYS A 1112 -15.75 -5.16 -16.70
CA LYS A 1112 -16.70 -6.00 -15.98
C LYS A 1112 -18.07 -5.34 -15.84
N GLY A 1113 -19.10 -5.97 -16.39
CA GLY A 1113 -20.50 -5.58 -16.21
C GLY A 1113 -21.16 -6.20 -14.98
N LEU A 1114 -22.45 -5.93 -14.83
CA LEU A 1114 -23.28 -6.53 -13.77
C LEU A 1114 -23.68 -7.97 -14.13
N ARG A 1115 -23.87 -8.81 -13.10
CA ARG A 1115 -24.47 -10.16 -13.19
C ARG A 1115 -23.83 -11.12 -14.23
N GLY A 1116 -22.54 -10.96 -14.55
CA GLY A 1116 -21.81 -11.82 -15.49
C GLY A 1116 -21.75 -11.28 -16.92
N HIS A 1117 -22.28 -10.08 -17.19
CA HIS A 1117 -21.99 -9.37 -18.44
C HIS A 1117 -20.56 -8.85 -18.41
N SER A 1118 -19.92 -8.73 -19.57
CA SER A 1118 -18.68 -7.95 -19.74
C SER A 1118 -18.53 -7.45 -21.18
N ASN A 1119 -17.71 -6.42 -21.38
CA ASN A 1119 -17.41 -5.85 -22.69
C ASN A 1119 -15.91 -5.98 -22.99
N ALA A 1120 -15.59 -6.23 -24.25
CA ALA A 1120 -14.22 -6.17 -24.77
C ALA A 1120 -14.12 -5.03 -25.76
N THR A 1121 -13.28 -4.04 -25.50
CA THR A 1121 -12.99 -2.93 -26.40
C THR A 1121 -11.60 -3.15 -27.01
N ILE A 1122 -11.52 -3.14 -28.33
CA ILE A 1122 -10.27 -3.27 -29.07
C ILE A 1122 -9.96 -1.94 -29.73
N GLU A 1123 -8.77 -1.41 -29.46
CA GLU A 1123 -8.19 -0.27 -30.15
C GLU A 1123 -7.14 -0.74 -31.17
N TRP A 1124 -7.09 -0.11 -32.34
CA TRP A 1124 -5.95 -0.17 -33.28
C TRP A 1124 -5.50 1.24 -33.62
N HIS A 1125 -4.29 1.60 -33.17
CA HIS A 1125 -3.62 2.88 -33.37
C HIS A 1125 -2.87 2.83 -34.70
N ILE A 1126 -3.51 3.28 -35.78
CA ILE A 1126 -3.08 3.03 -37.17
C ILE A 1126 -1.70 3.66 -37.42
N PRO A 1127 -0.63 2.87 -37.68
CA PRO A 1127 0.68 3.44 -37.98
C PRO A 1127 0.69 4.33 -39.23
N ASN A 1128 1.56 5.35 -39.23
CA ASN A 1128 1.84 6.18 -40.43
C ASN A 1128 2.44 5.37 -41.60
N THR A 1129 2.92 4.16 -41.34
CA THR A 1129 3.40 3.18 -42.34
C THR A 1129 2.32 2.27 -42.90
N THR A 1130 1.06 2.38 -42.45
CA THR A 1130 -0.04 1.51 -42.90
C THR A 1130 -0.37 1.77 -44.36
N GLU A 1131 -0.38 0.70 -45.15
CA GLU A 1131 -0.88 0.74 -46.52
C GLU A 1131 -2.40 0.99 -46.57
N PRO A 1132 -2.89 1.88 -47.44
CA PRO A 1132 -4.33 2.01 -47.69
C PRO A 1132 -5.01 0.69 -48.12
N GLY A 1133 -6.33 0.62 -47.90
CA GLY A 1133 -7.18 -0.51 -48.27
C GLY A 1133 -8.25 -0.83 -47.23
N VAL A 1134 -8.96 -1.94 -47.42
CA VAL A 1134 -10.07 -2.37 -46.56
C VAL A 1134 -9.55 -3.29 -45.44
N TYR A 1135 -10.04 -3.06 -44.22
CA TYR A 1135 -9.65 -3.74 -42.99
C TYR A 1135 -10.89 -4.19 -42.18
N GLN A 1136 -10.70 -5.15 -41.29
CA GLN A 1136 -11.67 -5.54 -40.25
C GLN A 1136 -10.93 -5.92 -38.95
N ILE A 1137 -11.65 -5.96 -37.82
CA ILE A 1137 -11.14 -6.45 -36.53
C ILE A 1137 -11.95 -7.69 -36.12
N GLN A 1138 -11.28 -8.81 -35.82
CA GLN A 1138 -11.90 -9.95 -35.12
C GLN A 1138 -11.55 -9.94 -33.63
N TYR A 1139 -12.47 -10.45 -32.83
CA TYR A 1139 -12.32 -10.68 -31.39
C TYR A 1139 -12.52 -12.16 -31.08
N PHE A 1140 -11.67 -12.75 -30.24
CA PHE A 1140 -11.75 -14.15 -29.82
C PHE A 1140 -11.83 -14.27 -28.30
N GLY A 1141 -12.64 -15.21 -27.80
CA GLY A 1141 -12.80 -15.40 -26.36
C GLY A 1141 -13.49 -16.70 -25.96
N TYR A 1142 -13.45 -16.98 -24.66
CA TYR A 1142 -14.03 -18.18 -24.07
C TYR A 1142 -15.08 -17.79 -23.02
N ARG A 1143 -16.31 -18.27 -23.17
CA ARG A 1143 -17.41 -18.08 -22.20
C ARG A 1143 -17.55 -19.30 -21.29
N LYS A 1144 -17.76 -19.06 -19.99
CA LYS A 1144 -17.95 -20.08 -18.96
C LYS A 1144 -19.42 -20.32 -18.69
N VAL A 1145 -19.86 -21.55 -18.92
CA VAL A 1145 -21.19 -22.04 -18.54
C VAL A 1145 -21.04 -22.96 -17.33
N LYS A 1146 -21.89 -22.81 -16.30
CA LYS A 1146 -21.98 -23.76 -15.18
C LYS A 1146 -23.37 -24.40 -15.14
N PRO A 1147 -23.57 -25.58 -15.76
CA PRO A 1147 -24.83 -26.30 -15.67
C PRO A 1147 -25.08 -26.75 -14.22
N PRO A 1148 -26.35 -26.95 -13.80
CA PRO A 1148 -26.65 -27.51 -12.49
C PRO A 1148 -26.03 -28.92 -12.34
N LEU A 1149 -25.45 -29.18 -11.18
CA LEU A 1149 -24.83 -30.47 -10.79
C LEU A 1149 -23.71 -30.97 -11.72
N LYS A 1150 -23.08 -30.10 -12.52
CA LYS A 1150 -21.94 -30.44 -13.40
C LYS A 1150 -20.75 -29.49 -13.19
N PRO A 1151 -19.52 -29.90 -13.57
CA PRO A 1151 -18.39 -28.98 -13.67
C PRO A 1151 -18.69 -27.82 -14.64
N SER A 1152 -17.90 -26.75 -14.55
CA SER A 1152 -17.99 -25.66 -15.53
C SER A 1152 -17.48 -26.13 -16.89
N VAL A 1153 -18.12 -25.66 -17.96
CA VAL A 1153 -17.74 -25.95 -19.36
C VAL A 1153 -17.46 -24.63 -20.05
N PHE A 1154 -16.34 -24.56 -20.75
CA PHE A 1154 -15.93 -23.39 -21.51
C PHE A 1154 -16.27 -23.60 -22.99
N TYR A 1155 -16.72 -22.53 -23.66
CA TYR A 1155 -17.01 -22.54 -25.09
C TYR A 1155 -16.28 -21.38 -25.77
N PRO A 1156 -15.50 -21.62 -26.83
CA PRO A 1156 -14.96 -20.53 -27.64
C PRO A 1156 -16.10 -19.81 -28.38
N PHE A 1157 -15.89 -18.54 -28.68
CA PHE A 1157 -16.71 -17.73 -29.58
C PHE A 1157 -15.83 -16.70 -30.30
N LYS A 1158 -16.36 -16.07 -31.33
CA LYS A 1158 -15.70 -14.96 -32.02
C LYS A 1158 -16.66 -13.84 -32.39
N GLY A 1159 -16.16 -12.62 -32.41
CA GLY A 1159 -16.79 -11.44 -32.99
C GLY A 1159 -16.02 -10.94 -34.21
N THR A 1160 -16.67 -10.14 -35.05
CA THR A 1160 -16.05 -9.47 -36.20
C THR A 1160 -16.73 -8.12 -36.40
N SER A 1161 -15.95 -7.06 -36.60
CA SER A 1161 -16.46 -5.71 -36.91
C SER A 1161 -17.08 -5.66 -38.30
N SER A 1162 -17.79 -4.58 -38.61
CA SER A 1162 -17.96 -4.17 -40.01
C SER A 1162 -16.60 -3.91 -40.66
N ALA A 1163 -16.52 -4.07 -41.99
CA ALA A 1163 -15.34 -3.71 -42.76
C ALA A 1163 -15.24 -2.19 -42.95
N PHE A 1164 -14.02 -1.65 -42.93
CA PHE A 1164 -13.74 -0.21 -43.00
C PHE A 1164 -12.49 0.07 -43.85
N GLU A 1165 -12.35 1.27 -44.38
CA GLU A 1165 -11.22 1.65 -45.24
C GLU A 1165 -10.21 2.56 -44.54
N ILE A 1166 -8.91 2.25 -44.69
CA ILE A 1166 -7.81 3.15 -44.35
C ILE A 1166 -7.46 3.99 -45.58
N LEU A 1167 -7.66 5.30 -45.46
CA LEU A 1167 -7.32 6.29 -46.47
C LEU A 1167 -5.90 6.84 -46.24
N LYS A 1168 -5.22 7.18 -47.34
CA LYS A 1168 -3.97 7.94 -47.29
C LYS A 1168 -4.25 9.42 -46.99
N LEU A 1169 -3.26 10.10 -46.40
CA LEU A 1169 -3.20 11.56 -46.31
C LEU A 1169 -3.04 12.21 -47.69
#